data_AF-A0A5S5BQW5-F1
#
_entry.id   AF-A0A5S5BQW5-F1
#
_cell.length_a   1.000
_cell.length_b   1.000
_cell.length_c   1.000
_cell.angle_alpha   90.00
_cell.angle_beta   90.00
_cell.angle_gamma   90.00
#
_symmetry.space_group_name_H-M   'P 1'
#
loop_
_entity.id
_entity.type
_entity.pdbx_description
1 polymer ?
#
loop_
_entity_poly.entity_id
_entity_poly.type
_entity_poly.pdbx_seq_one_letter_code
_entity_poly.pdbx_strand_id
1 'polypeptide(L)'
;MKSTSRLTRFAALLLALFLIVPAASVGAATAAAGTAGGKTDSFDYFKDAYPSLKNADGHVFKTATYEDLVTLFKSEGTFAILFGGAWSAETQADIGYINETAKAYGIQTIYNFDPKLDGKSLDIADSKSKYAHYYVDLVNKYLTNLTTIANKSDNNVSYAKDGAAVTASKIQAPFLFVYNKDNKNGSASAPIIASLEKHGSAEGTTYDASYFASADKAAAYKAQVQAVLGKVPAADYDALTSWEFIGNAFNQTFWSENPKYDPATGGTDKKVTIFTKGVDNYDVFEHVTYDQLTRILQSEGNYVFLFGGSWCPNTQADIRFIGEYAKKHGVDKIYLWDTKLTAGVDVASSTHPHNNEELQVRANNHEFAKLYGDLASTYLTNIKTQNKLATPPAQITYVNDAGQTVKADRLQVPYLFAYNKSNLNADGTKAPILGHVELMYSWTGTSSNVDPAYVFGSGIADGFNHKSLTQALDALYGRVEAVPAALTGIAPTAAGASDGEILGATGKLLEYKAEDAPESAYQASNGEPIKNLAAGSYSVRYAAKNGYQGPVTTPEKLPKAPATAAYEAGQAVTITVPQTSAAAFEDVAASAWYSQAVNYLSARGITGGTDATHFSPNAELTRGAFIVLLLKAYGVEEAAAGADNFVDAGSAYYTGYLAAAKQLGIATGDSDNRFNPNQSITREQLFTLLYRTLKTLDQLPAPSTQATLASFGDANLVAGYAKEAVEALVSGGILTGSDGKLNPQGVTTRAQAAQVLYNLLAK
;
A
#
# COMPACT_ATOMS: atom_id res chain seq x y z
N MET A 1 -16.71 23.27 -53.02
CA MET A 1 -16.76 24.56 -53.76
C MET A 1 -17.58 25.57 -52.96
N LYS A 2 -16.94 26.68 -52.59
CA LYS A 2 -17.45 28.05 -52.36
C LYS A 2 -18.65 28.29 -51.40
N SER A 3 -18.27 28.87 -50.26
CA SER A 3 -18.96 29.92 -49.47
C SER A 3 -19.99 30.77 -50.22
N THR A 4 -21.10 31.13 -49.55
CA THR A 4 -21.45 32.56 -49.30
C THR A 4 -22.66 32.77 -48.35
N SER A 5 -22.39 33.58 -47.33
CA SER A 5 -23.23 34.33 -46.37
C SER A 5 -24.59 34.87 -46.86
N ARG A 6 -25.53 35.09 -45.92
CA ARG A 6 -26.31 36.36 -45.82
C ARG A 6 -26.66 36.73 -44.37
N LEU A 7 -26.23 37.95 -43.98
CA LEU A 7 -26.64 38.75 -42.82
C LEU A 7 -27.97 39.49 -43.08
N THR A 8 -28.69 39.86 -42.01
CA THR A 8 -29.34 41.18 -41.75
C THR A 8 -29.96 41.17 -40.33
N ARG A 9 -29.45 41.87 -39.29
CA ARG A 9 -29.40 43.31 -38.89
C ARG A 9 -30.65 43.85 -38.13
N PHE A 10 -30.35 44.68 -37.11
CA PHE A 10 -31.08 45.79 -36.41
C PHE A 10 -31.14 45.57 -34.87
N ALA A 11 -30.36 46.27 -34.01
CA ALA A 11 -30.43 47.68 -33.52
C ALA A 11 -31.70 47.93 -32.64
N ALA A 12 -31.74 48.60 -31.48
CA ALA A 12 -30.84 49.52 -30.77
C ALA A 12 -31.36 49.77 -29.32
N LEU A 13 -30.47 50.28 -28.44
CA LEU A 13 -30.65 51.13 -27.21
C LEU A 13 -31.65 50.75 -26.08
N LEU A 14 -31.59 51.23 -24.83
CA LEU A 14 -30.56 51.60 -23.83
C LEU A 14 -31.39 52.03 -22.58
N LEU A 15 -31.23 51.42 -21.40
CA LEU A 15 -31.45 52.11 -20.13
C LEU A 15 -30.74 51.39 -18.97
N ALA A 16 -30.00 52.18 -18.20
CA ALA A 16 -29.11 51.76 -17.14
C ALA A 16 -29.85 51.33 -15.86
N LEU A 17 -29.31 50.32 -15.17
CA LEU A 17 -29.35 50.24 -13.72
C LEU A 17 -27.97 49.78 -13.22
N PHE A 18 -27.29 50.66 -12.51
CA PHE A 18 -26.06 50.35 -11.77
C PHE A 18 -26.41 49.43 -10.60
N LEU A 19 -25.86 48.21 -10.59
CA LEU A 19 -25.64 47.44 -9.37
C LEU A 19 -24.13 47.30 -9.19
N ILE A 20 -23.63 47.98 -8.16
CA ILE A 20 -22.28 47.82 -7.63
C ILE A 20 -22.20 46.42 -7.06
N VAL A 21 -21.55 45.50 -7.80
CA VAL A 21 -21.16 44.19 -7.27
C VAL A 21 -19.80 44.39 -6.60
N PRO A 22 -19.63 44.10 -5.30
CA PRO A 22 -18.31 44.16 -4.67
C PRO A 22 -17.40 43.14 -5.34
N ALA A 23 -16.18 43.57 -5.68
CA ALA A 23 -15.12 42.70 -6.16
C ALA A 23 -14.88 41.59 -5.13
N ALA A 24 -15.41 40.40 -5.39
CA ALA A 24 -15.04 39.21 -4.65
C ALA A 24 -13.56 38.94 -4.93
N SER A 25 -12.75 38.98 -3.88
CA SER A 25 -11.40 38.44 -3.85
C SER A 25 -11.40 37.06 -4.48
N VAL A 26 -10.49 36.83 -5.42
CA VAL A 26 -10.19 35.51 -5.98
C VAL A 26 -9.77 34.62 -4.81
N GLY A 27 -10.71 33.81 -4.32
CA GLY A 27 -10.44 32.81 -3.29
C GLY A 27 -9.49 31.78 -3.86
N ALA A 28 -8.38 31.55 -3.16
CA ALA A 28 -7.54 30.38 -3.39
C ALA A 28 -8.43 29.13 -3.43
N ALA A 29 -8.30 28.34 -4.49
CA ALA A 29 -8.98 27.07 -4.61
C ALA A 29 -8.57 26.19 -3.42
N THR A 30 -9.47 26.02 -2.45
CA THR A 30 -9.32 25.01 -1.41
C THR A 30 -9.41 23.66 -2.09
N ALA A 31 -8.25 23.01 -2.25
CA ALA A 31 -8.18 21.61 -2.64
C ALA A 31 -9.06 20.80 -1.69
N ALA A 32 -9.91 19.94 -2.25
CA ALA A 32 -10.74 19.03 -1.48
C ALA A 32 -9.84 18.23 -0.52
N ALA A 33 -10.20 18.21 0.76
CA ALA A 33 -9.49 17.48 1.79
C ALA A 33 -9.50 15.98 1.46
N GLY A 34 -8.38 15.50 0.93
CA GLY A 34 -8.07 14.08 0.83
C GLY A 34 -7.91 13.49 2.24
N THR A 35 -8.36 12.25 2.37
CA THR A 35 -8.30 11.41 3.57
C THR A 35 -6.93 11.39 4.25
N ALA A 36 -6.96 11.27 5.57
CA ALA A 36 -5.84 11.41 6.48
C ALA A 36 -4.65 10.46 6.21
N GLY A 37 -3.46 11.06 6.08
CA GLY A 37 -2.15 10.49 6.45
C GLY A 37 -1.46 9.60 5.43
N GLY A 38 -0.31 10.04 4.88
CA GLY A 38 0.93 9.28 4.69
C GLY A 38 0.91 7.99 3.84
N LYS A 39 -0.23 7.59 3.27
CA LYS A 39 -0.46 6.22 2.80
C LYS A 39 -0.66 6.15 1.29
N THR A 40 -0.31 4.99 0.74
CA THR A 40 -0.68 4.60 -0.63
C THR A 40 -2.17 4.30 -0.71
N ASP A 41 -2.80 4.71 -1.80
CA ASP A 41 -4.20 4.40 -2.09
C ASP A 41 -4.37 2.96 -2.58
N SER A 42 -5.54 2.40 -2.28
CA SER A 42 -5.98 1.11 -2.81
C SER A 42 -6.98 1.30 -3.96
N PHE A 43 -6.81 0.56 -5.04
CA PHE A 43 -7.72 0.58 -6.18
C PHE A 43 -8.56 -0.70 -6.20
N ASP A 44 -9.88 -0.54 -6.25
CA ASP A 44 -10.83 -1.64 -6.37
C ASP A 44 -11.22 -1.81 -7.84
N TYR A 45 -10.53 -2.74 -8.52
CA TYR A 45 -10.77 -3.03 -9.93
C TYR A 45 -12.22 -3.48 -10.20
N PHE A 46 -12.79 -4.30 -9.32
CA PHE A 46 -14.10 -4.89 -9.59
C PHE A 46 -15.21 -3.84 -9.47
N LYS A 47 -15.12 -2.91 -8.52
CA LYS A 47 -16.04 -1.77 -8.47
C LYS A 47 -15.88 -0.83 -9.67
N ASP A 48 -14.66 -0.63 -10.14
CA ASP A 48 -14.43 0.20 -11.33
C ASP A 48 -14.99 -0.47 -12.60
N ALA A 49 -14.67 -1.75 -12.80
CA ALA A 49 -14.98 -2.50 -14.02
C ALA A 49 -16.42 -3.02 -14.11
N TYR A 50 -17.10 -3.25 -12.97
CA TYR A 50 -18.43 -3.84 -12.92
C TYR A 50 -19.42 -2.92 -12.18
N PRO A 51 -20.33 -2.22 -12.91
CA PRO A 51 -21.27 -1.28 -12.30
C PRO A 51 -22.15 -1.87 -11.19
N SER A 52 -22.49 -3.16 -11.29
CA SER A 52 -23.29 -3.88 -10.30
C SER A 52 -22.61 -4.05 -8.93
N LEU A 53 -21.28 -3.83 -8.85
CA LEU A 53 -20.51 -3.95 -7.61
C LEU A 53 -20.20 -2.59 -6.95
N LYS A 54 -20.40 -1.46 -7.64
CA LYS A 54 -20.05 -0.11 -7.15
C LYS A 54 -20.65 0.23 -5.80
N ASN A 55 -21.92 -0.10 -5.61
CA ASN A 55 -22.68 0.20 -4.40
C ASN A 55 -22.78 -1.00 -3.44
N ALA A 56 -22.04 -2.08 -3.69
CA ALA A 56 -22.03 -3.22 -2.80
C ALA A 56 -21.20 -2.91 -1.55
N ASP A 57 -21.68 -3.38 -0.38
CA ASP A 57 -20.95 -3.36 0.89
C ASP A 57 -19.78 -4.37 0.86
N GLY A 58 -18.80 -4.11 -0.02
CA GLY A 58 -17.72 -5.04 -0.39
C GLY A 58 -18.15 -6.12 -1.38
N HIS A 59 -17.16 -6.71 -2.06
CA HIS A 59 -17.32 -7.85 -2.97
C HIS A 59 -16.34 -8.97 -2.63
N VAL A 60 -16.61 -10.17 -3.14
CA VAL A 60 -15.79 -11.37 -2.88
C VAL A 60 -14.71 -11.63 -3.94
N PHE A 61 -14.67 -10.88 -5.04
CA PHE A 61 -13.74 -11.18 -6.13
C PHE A 61 -12.30 -10.73 -5.88
N LYS A 62 -11.34 -11.55 -6.30
CA LYS A 62 -9.93 -11.22 -6.39
C LYS A 62 -9.43 -11.63 -7.77
N THR A 63 -8.69 -10.77 -8.45
CA THR A 63 -8.11 -11.12 -9.75
C THR A 63 -7.02 -12.18 -9.56
N ALA A 64 -6.98 -13.15 -10.46
CA ALA A 64 -5.88 -14.10 -10.61
C ALA A 64 -5.23 -13.86 -11.98
N THR A 65 -3.92 -13.61 -11.99
CA THR A 65 -3.10 -13.71 -13.20
C THR A 65 -2.94 -15.19 -13.60
N TYR A 66 -2.30 -15.46 -14.74
CA TYR A 66 -2.01 -16.83 -15.15
C TYR A 66 -1.13 -17.57 -14.12
N GLU A 67 -0.10 -16.90 -13.58
CA GLU A 67 0.76 -17.47 -12.53
C GLU A 67 -0.01 -17.74 -11.24
N ASP A 68 -0.90 -16.81 -10.84
CA ASP A 68 -1.75 -17.00 -9.67
C ASP A 68 -2.65 -18.22 -9.84
N LEU A 69 -3.25 -18.39 -11.02
CA LEU A 69 -4.12 -19.52 -11.31
C LEU A 69 -3.35 -20.85 -11.28
N VAL A 70 -2.13 -20.90 -11.84
CA VAL A 70 -1.28 -22.09 -11.75
C VAL A 70 -0.88 -22.38 -10.31
N THR A 71 -0.58 -21.34 -9.52
CA THR A 71 -0.25 -21.46 -8.10
C THR A 71 -1.44 -22.00 -7.31
N LEU A 72 -2.65 -21.48 -7.55
CA LEU A 72 -3.90 -21.98 -6.96
C LEU A 72 -4.12 -23.46 -7.26
N PHE A 73 -3.99 -23.87 -8.53
CA PHE A 73 -4.20 -25.27 -8.92
C PHE A 73 -3.16 -26.24 -8.36
N LYS A 74 -1.99 -25.75 -7.95
CA LYS A 74 -0.98 -26.55 -7.25
C LYS A 74 -1.17 -26.55 -5.73
N SER A 75 -1.91 -25.59 -5.20
CA SER A 75 -2.06 -25.40 -3.76
C SER A 75 -3.02 -26.41 -3.16
N GLU A 76 -2.75 -26.80 -1.91
CA GLU A 76 -3.72 -27.51 -1.08
C GLU A 76 -4.91 -26.59 -0.78
N GLY A 77 -6.11 -27.16 -0.72
CA GLY A 77 -7.32 -26.44 -0.33
C GLY A 77 -8.44 -26.45 -1.36
N THR A 78 -9.54 -25.81 -0.99
CA THR A 78 -10.74 -25.68 -1.83
C THR A 78 -10.99 -24.22 -2.19
N PHE A 79 -11.09 -23.92 -3.48
CA PHE A 79 -11.17 -22.56 -3.99
C PHE A 79 -12.40 -22.34 -4.87
N ALA A 80 -13.05 -21.18 -4.75
CA ALA A 80 -14.05 -20.71 -5.71
C ALA A 80 -13.37 -19.92 -6.82
N ILE A 81 -13.65 -20.25 -8.08
CA ILE A 81 -12.98 -19.67 -9.25
C ILE A 81 -14.02 -19.26 -10.29
N LEU A 82 -13.84 -18.07 -10.87
CA LEU A 82 -14.67 -17.51 -11.93
C LEU A 82 -13.81 -17.23 -13.16
N PHE A 83 -13.99 -17.98 -14.24
CA PHE A 83 -13.41 -17.62 -15.53
C PHE A 83 -14.32 -16.61 -16.23
N GLY A 84 -13.79 -15.43 -16.54
CA GLY A 84 -14.52 -14.36 -17.22
C GLY A 84 -13.86 -13.00 -17.02
N GLY A 85 -14.15 -12.08 -17.92
CA GLY A 85 -13.58 -10.73 -17.88
C GLY A 85 -14.63 -9.65 -18.15
N ALA A 86 -14.27 -8.40 -17.87
CA ALA A 86 -15.18 -7.26 -17.97
C ALA A 86 -15.67 -6.99 -19.42
N TRP A 87 -15.00 -7.58 -20.41
CA TRP A 87 -15.38 -7.56 -21.83
C TRP A 87 -16.61 -8.43 -22.14
N SER A 88 -16.95 -9.41 -21.29
CA SER A 88 -18.11 -10.30 -21.51
C SER A 88 -19.37 -9.66 -20.93
N ALA A 89 -20.39 -9.50 -21.78
CA ALA A 89 -21.67 -8.94 -21.37
C ALA A 89 -22.42 -9.86 -20.39
N GLU A 90 -22.23 -11.17 -20.52
CA GLU A 90 -22.69 -12.19 -19.58
C GLU A 90 -22.00 -12.03 -18.23
N THR A 91 -20.66 -11.90 -18.21
CA THR A 91 -19.91 -11.71 -16.96
C THR A 91 -20.35 -10.43 -16.26
N GLN A 92 -20.55 -9.34 -17.01
CA GLN A 92 -21.07 -8.07 -16.48
C GLN A 92 -22.44 -8.21 -15.79
N ALA A 93 -23.34 -9.03 -16.34
CA ALA A 93 -24.66 -9.23 -15.77
C ALA A 93 -24.67 -10.21 -14.58
N ASP A 94 -23.86 -11.27 -14.65
CA ASP A 94 -23.87 -12.36 -13.68
C ASP A 94 -23.16 -12.00 -12.39
N ILE A 95 -22.07 -11.23 -12.47
CA ILE A 95 -21.13 -11.03 -11.36
C ILE A 95 -21.80 -10.43 -10.11
N GLY A 96 -22.79 -9.55 -10.27
CA GLY A 96 -23.54 -8.97 -9.15
C GLY A 96 -24.36 -10.00 -8.39
N TYR A 97 -25.00 -10.92 -9.12
CA TYR A 97 -25.78 -12.01 -8.53
C TYR A 97 -24.90 -13.10 -7.92
N ILE A 98 -23.75 -13.37 -8.54
CA ILE A 98 -22.72 -14.24 -7.95
C ILE A 98 -22.24 -13.65 -6.62
N ASN A 99 -21.93 -12.35 -6.59
CA ASN A 99 -21.48 -11.67 -5.38
C ASN A 99 -22.50 -11.76 -4.24
N GLU A 100 -23.76 -11.41 -4.52
CA GLU A 100 -24.82 -11.42 -3.51
C GLU A 100 -25.00 -12.82 -2.91
N THR A 101 -25.04 -13.84 -3.76
CA THR A 101 -25.21 -15.24 -3.34
C THR A 101 -24.00 -15.75 -2.56
N ALA A 102 -22.80 -15.46 -3.03
CA ALA A 102 -21.55 -15.87 -2.39
C ALA A 102 -21.43 -15.27 -0.98
N LYS A 103 -21.74 -13.97 -0.82
CA LYS A 103 -21.77 -13.30 0.48
C LYS A 103 -22.83 -13.89 1.41
N ALA A 104 -24.03 -14.14 0.90
CA ALA A 104 -25.11 -14.76 1.68
C ALA A 104 -24.74 -16.16 2.18
N TYR A 105 -23.91 -16.89 1.42
CA TYR A 105 -23.41 -18.20 1.80
C TYR A 105 -22.16 -18.14 2.71
N GLY A 106 -21.49 -16.98 2.83
CA GLY A 106 -20.31 -16.79 3.68
C GLY A 106 -18.97 -16.98 2.96
N ILE A 107 -18.95 -17.00 1.62
CA ILE A 107 -17.72 -17.05 0.83
C ILE A 107 -16.99 -15.71 0.92
N GLN A 108 -15.69 -15.76 1.23
CA GLN A 108 -14.86 -14.56 1.35
C GLN A 108 -14.16 -14.18 0.04
N THR A 109 -13.73 -15.18 -0.74
CA THR A 109 -12.92 -14.97 -1.95
C THR A 109 -13.41 -15.84 -3.11
N ILE A 110 -13.57 -15.24 -4.28
CA ILE A 110 -13.71 -15.89 -5.59
C ILE A 110 -12.58 -15.38 -6.49
N TYR A 111 -11.72 -16.28 -6.94
CA TYR A 111 -10.61 -15.94 -7.83
C TYR A 111 -11.10 -15.79 -9.26
N ASN A 112 -11.01 -14.58 -9.82
CA ASN A 112 -11.43 -14.29 -11.17
C ASN A 112 -10.25 -14.29 -12.15
N PHE A 113 -10.32 -15.17 -13.15
CA PHE A 113 -9.31 -15.27 -14.21
C PHE A 113 -9.89 -14.82 -15.55
N ASP A 114 -9.22 -13.87 -16.20
CA ASP A 114 -9.55 -13.43 -17.56
C ASP A 114 -8.59 -14.09 -18.57
N PRO A 115 -9.07 -14.95 -19.48
CA PRO A 115 -8.23 -15.53 -20.52
C PRO A 115 -7.75 -14.49 -21.54
N LYS A 116 -8.33 -13.28 -21.54
CA LYS A 116 -7.82 -12.14 -22.30
C LYS A 116 -6.75 -11.40 -21.49
N LEU A 117 -5.48 -11.75 -21.69
CA LEU A 117 -4.39 -11.29 -20.83
C LEU A 117 -4.11 -9.78 -20.92
N ASP A 118 -4.55 -9.13 -22.00
CA ASP A 118 -4.55 -7.66 -22.18
C ASP A 118 -5.89 -7.01 -21.79
N GLY A 119 -6.86 -7.80 -21.32
CA GLY A 119 -8.26 -7.42 -21.06
C GLY A 119 -9.10 -7.17 -22.31
N LYS A 120 -8.58 -7.43 -23.52
CA LYS A 120 -9.23 -7.03 -24.78
C LYS A 120 -9.16 -8.08 -25.88
N SER A 121 -7.97 -8.32 -26.43
CA SER A 121 -7.78 -9.02 -27.71
C SER A 121 -6.83 -10.20 -27.65
N LEU A 122 -5.89 -10.22 -26.70
CA LEU A 122 -4.98 -11.33 -26.48
C LEU A 122 -5.70 -12.43 -25.68
N ASP A 123 -6.53 -13.21 -26.37
CA ASP A 123 -7.29 -14.31 -25.79
C ASP A 123 -6.54 -15.64 -25.92
N ILE A 124 -6.07 -16.21 -24.81
CA ILE A 124 -5.43 -17.54 -24.84
C ILE A 124 -6.45 -18.68 -25.02
N ALA A 125 -7.74 -18.42 -24.87
CA ALA A 125 -8.83 -19.38 -25.12
C ALA A 125 -9.37 -19.31 -26.56
N ASP A 126 -8.64 -18.70 -27.50
CA ASP A 126 -8.92 -18.74 -28.95
C ASP A 126 -7.90 -19.64 -29.67
N SER A 127 -8.36 -20.64 -30.42
CA SER A 127 -7.50 -21.51 -31.24
C SER A 127 -6.68 -20.77 -32.31
N LYS A 128 -7.09 -19.54 -32.68
CA LYS A 128 -6.32 -18.67 -33.58
C LYS A 128 -5.16 -17.98 -32.89
N SER A 129 -5.17 -17.94 -31.55
CA SER A 129 -4.06 -17.40 -30.77
C SER A 129 -2.87 -18.33 -30.87
N LYS A 130 -1.70 -17.79 -31.22
CA LYS A 130 -0.45 -18.57 -31.16
C LYS A 130 -0.08 -19.00 -29.72
N TYR A 131 -0.75 -18.42 -28.73
CA TYR A 131 -0.61 -18.71 -27.30
C TYR A 131 -1.70 -19.64 -26.76
N ALA A 132 -2.49 -20.25 -27.64
CA ALA A 132 -3.54 -21.20 -27.24
C ALA A 132 -3.00 -22.38 -26.40
N HIS A 133 -1.72 -22.72 -26.53
CA HIS A 133 -1.08 -23.76 -25.73
C HIS A 133 -1.15 -23.50 -24.23
N TYR A 134 -0.99 -22.25 -23.76
CA TYR A 134 -1.12 -21.93 -22.33
C TYR A 134 -2.50 -22.30 -21.78
N TYR A 135 -3.57 -22.03 -22.53
CA TYR A 135 -4.91 -22.42 -22.12
C TYR A 135 -5.09 -23.94 -22.18
N VAL A 136 -4.75 -24.55 -23.32
CA VAL A 136 -4.98 -25.98 -23.58
C VAL A 136 -4.23 -26.84 -22.56
N ASP A 137 -2.98 -26.50 -22.28
CA ASP A 137 -2.14 -27.25 -21.35
C ASP A 137 -2.57 -27.04 -19.90
N LEU A 138 -3.00 -25.83 -19.52
CA LEU A 138 -3.57 -25.54 -18.20
C LEU A 138 -4.85 -26.34 -17.95
N VAL A 139 -5.78 -26.35 -18.92
CA VAL A 139 -7.02 -27.12 -18.82
C VAL A 139 -6.74 -28.61 -18.76
N ASN A 140 -5.94 -29.15 -19.68
CA ASN A 140 -5.65 -30.58 -19.74
C ASN A 140 -4.92 -31.08 -18.49
N LYS A 141 -4.06 -30.25 -17.89
CA LYS A 141 -3.33 -30.62 -16.67
C LYS A 141 -4.17 -30.52 -15.41
N TYR A 142 -4.91 -29.43 -15.22
CA TYR A 142 -5.52 -29.12 -13.92
C TYR A 142 -7.04 -29.30 -13.89
N LEU A 143 -7.73 -29.29 -15.02
CA LEU A 143 -9.19 -29.36 -15.12
C LEU A 143 -9.63 -30.65 -15.82
N THR A 144 -9.13 -31.78 -15.34
CA THR A 144 -9.21 -33.10 -16.02
C THR A 144 -10.63 -33.61 -16.22
N ASN A 145 -11.58 -33.21 -15.37
CA ASN A 145 -12.99 -33.54 -15.50
C ASN A 145 -13.83 -32.44 -16.19
N LEU A 146 -13.20 -31.41 -16.78
CA LEU A 146 -13.94 -30.38 -17.52
C LEU A 146 -14.67 -30.96 -18.75
N THR A 147 -14.06 -31.93 -19.44
CA THR A 147 -14.61 -32.55 -20.66
C THR A 147 -15.94 -33.27 -20.43
N THR A 148 -16.21 -33.72 -19.19
CA THR A 148 -17.45 -34.40 -18.82
C THR A 148 -18.50 -33.43 -18.26
N ILE A 149 -18.10 -32.20 -17.91
CA ILE A 149 -18.92 -31.19 -17.25
C ILE A 149 -19.35 -30.10 -18.24
N ALA A 150 -18.44 -29.66 -19.10
CA ALA A 150 -18.70 -28.65 -20.13
C ALA A 150 -19.07 -29.35 -21.46
N ASN A 151 -20.27 -29.05 -21.95
CA ASN A 151 -20.85 -29.53 -23.21
C ASN A 151 -20.51 -28.54 -24.35
N LYS A 152 -20.16 -28.87 -25.60
CA LYS A 152 -20.17 -30.08 -26.44
C LYS A 152 -18.99 -29.96 -27.44
N SER A 153 -18.63 -31.04 -28.13
CA SER A 153 -17.58 -31.23 -29.16
C SER A 153 -17.28 -30.13 -30.19
N ASP A 154 -18.02 -29.03 -30.20
CA ASP A 154 -18.07 -28.04 -31.27
C ASP A 154 -17.31 -26.74 -30.91
N ASN A 155 -16.78 -26.62 -29.69
CA ASN A 155 -16.01 -25.46 -29.23
C ASN A 155 -14.78 -25.88 -28.41
N ASN A 156 -13.79 -26.48 -29.07
CA ASN A 156 -12.50 -26.77 -28.46
C ASN A 156 -11.50 -25.66 -28.74
N VAL A 157 -10.59 -25.43 -27.79
CA VAL A 157 -9.35 -24.68 -28.05
C VAL A 157 -8.30 -25.69 -28.48
N SER A 158 -7.55 -25.37 -29.53
CA SER A 158 -6.53 -26.25 -30.07
C SER A 158 -5.27 -25.51 -30.47
N TYR A 159 -4.12 -26.16 -30.30
CA TYR A 159 -2.85 -25.73 -30.89
C TYR A 159 -2.14 -26.91 -31.54
N ALA A 160 -1.15 -26.63 -32.41
CA ALA A 160 -0.35 -27.67 -33.05
C ALA A 160 0.93 -27.94 -32.23
N LYS A 161 1.17 -29.22 -31.90
CA LYS A 161 2.39 -29.72 -31.27
C LYS A 161 2.92 -30.88 -32.10
N ASP A 162 4.14 -30.76 -32.62
CA ASP A 162 4.80 -31.78 -33.45
C ASP A 162 3.93 -32.27 -34.64
N GLY A 163 3.15 -31.36 -35.23
CA GLY A 163 2.24 -31.66 -36.34
C GLY A 163 0.90 -32.29 -35.95
N ALA A 164 0.67 -32.56 -34.67
CA ALA A 164 -0.61 -33.04 -34.13
C ALA A 164 -1.39 -31.92 -33.44
N ALA A 165 -2.72 -31.95 -33.54
CA ALA A 165 -3.58 -31.04 -32.79
C ALA A 165 -3.71 -31.52 -31.34
N VAL A 166 -3.31 -30.68 -30.39
CA VAL A 166 -3.61 -30.86 -28.96
C VAL A 166 -4.83 -29.99 -28.66
N THR A 167 -5.85 -30.57 -28.02
CA THR A 167 -7.14 -29.91 -27.80
C THR A 167 -7.54 -29.93 -26.33
N ALA A 168 -8.31 -28.93 -25.92
CA ALA A 168 -8.98 -28.88 -24.63
C ALA A 168 -10.37 -28.25 -24.78
N SER A 169 -11.30 -28.60 -23.89
CA SER A 169 -12.63 -27.97 -23.85
C SER A 169 -12.52 -26.47 -23.59
N LYS A 170 -13.25 -25.66 -24.36
CA LYS A 170 -13.32 -24.22 -24.15
C LYS A 170 -14.29 -23.88 -23.02
N ILE A 171 -13.83 -23.09 -22.06
CA ILE A 171 -14.65 -22.46 -21.04
C ILE A 171 -15.31 -21.22 -21.66
N GLN A 172 -16.63 -21.14 -21.58
CA GLN A 172 -17.37 -19.93 -21.94
C GLN A 172 -17.48 -19.01 -20.73
N ALA A 173 -17.10 -17.74 -20.89
CA ALA A 173 -17.27 -16.76 -19.83
C ALA A 173 -18.75 -16.33 -19.67
N PRO A 174 -19.25 -16.17 -18.43
CA PRO A 174 -18.64 -16.54 -17.17
C PRO A 174 -18.76 -18.04 -16.87
N PHE A 175 -17.77 -18.61 -16.19
CA PHE A 175 -17.82 -19.97 -15.67
C PHE A 175 -17.35 -20.01 -14.23
N LEU A 176 -18.30 -20.12 -13.30
CA LEU A 176 -18.07 -20.26 -11.87
C LEU A 176 -17.94 -21.74 -11.51
N PHE A 177 -16.88 -22.10 -10.77
CA PHE A 177 -16.70 -23.46 -10.29
C PHE A 177 -15.95 -23.53 -8.96
N VAL A 178 -16.07 -24.67 -8.30
CA VAL A 178 -15.38 -25.02 -7.06
C VAL A 178 -14.28 -26.01 -7.40
N TYR A 179 -13.06 -25.68 -7.02
CA TYR A 179 -11.86 -26.44 -7.34
C TYR A 179 -11.21 -27.00 -6.07
N ASN A 180 -10.81 -28.27 -6.13
CA ASN A 180 -9.91 -28.87 -5.15
C ASN A 180 -9.06 -29.93 -5.88
N LYS A 181 -7.73 -29.78 -5.87
CA LYS A 181 -6.82 -30.64 -6.64
C LYS A 181 -6.89 -32.12 -6.25
N ASP A 182 -7.25 -32.41 -5.00
CA ASP A 182 -7.31 -33.76 -4.44
C ASP A 182 -8.70 -34.40 -4.54
N ASN A 183 -9.69 -33.66 -5.06
CA ASN A 183 -11.03 -34.22 -5.26
C ASN A 183 -11.02 -35.36 -6.29
N LYS A 184 -11.78 -36.41 -5.99
CA LYS A 184 -11.87 -37.62 -6.80
C LYS A 184 -13.32 -38.04 -6.99
N ASN A 185 -13.62 -38.56 -8.18
CA ASN A 185 -14.85 -39.30 -8.43
C ASN A 185 -14.51 -40.80 -8.51
N GLY A 186 -14.74 -41.51 -7.40
CA GLY A 186 -14.17 -42.84 -7.20
C GLY A 186 -12.64 -42.78 -7.14
N SER A 187 -11.96 -43.49 -8.04
CA SER A 187 -10.49 -43.46 -8.15
C SER A 187 -9.98 -42.41 -9.14
N ALA A 188 -10.84 -41.85 -9.99
CA ALA A 188 -10.45 -40.87 -11.00
C ALA A 188 -10.32 -39.47 -10.38
N SER A 189 -9.26 -38.74 -10.77
CA SER A 189 -9.12 -37.32 -10.44
C SER A 189 -10.30 -36.54 -11.04
N ALA A 190 -10.93 -35.72 -10.21
CA ALA A 190 -12.10 -34.91 -10.58
C ALA A 190 -12.03 -33.54 -9.89
N PRO A 191 -11.03 -32.71 -10.21
CA PRO A 191 -10.70 -31.53 -9.41
C PRO A 191 -11.79 -30.45 -9.39
N ILE A 192 -12.65 -30.40 -10.41
CA ILE A 192 -13.86 -29.56 -10.38
C ILE A 192 -14.91 -30.31 -9.56
N ILE A 193 -15.22 -29.82 -8.36
CA ILE A 193 -16.26 -30.38 -7.47
C ILE A 193 -17.66 -30.06 -8.02
N ALA A 194 -17.84 -28.81 -8.46
CA ALA A 194 -19.11 -28.29 -8.94
C ALA A 194 -18.87 -27.10 -9.86
N SER A 195 -19.76 -26.87 -10.82
CA SER A 195 -19.70 -25.72 -11.70
C SER A 195 -21.09 -25.21 -12.04
N LEU A 196 -21.16 -23.92 -12.38
CA LEU A 196 -22.38 -23.27 -12.80
C LEU A 196 -22.66 -23.54 -14.27
N GLU A 197 -23.87 -24.04 -14.55
CA GLU A 197 -24.36 -24.13 -15.91
C GLU A 197 -24.75 -22.73 -16.43
N LYS A 198 -24.55 -22.49 -17.72
CA LYS A 198 -24.91 -21.22 -18.34
C LYS A 198 -26.43 -20.99 -18.24
N HIS A 199 -26.83 -19.81 -17.80
CA HIS A 199 -28.24 -19.45 -17.71
C HIS A 199 -28.81 -19.07 -19.09
N GLY A 200 -30.10 -19.32 -19.31
CA GLY A 200 -30.89 -18.65 -20.35
C GLY A 200 -30.67 -19.02 -21.82
N SER A 201 -29.80 -19.96 -22.18
CA SER A 201 -29.70 -20.46 -23.55
C SER A 201 -30.22 -21.89 -23.69
N ALA A 202 -31.28 -22.10 -24.48
CA ALA A 202 -31.33 -23.34 -25.25
C ALA A 202 -30.04 -23.39 -26.08
N GLU A 203 -29.40 -24.55 -26.19
CA GLU A 203 -28.12 -24.68 -26.90
C GLU A 203 -28.12 -23.91 -28.24
N GLY A 204 -27.24 -22.92 -28.37
CA GLY A 204 -27.07 -22.14 -29.59
C GLY A 204 -27.76 -20.77 -29.68
N THR A 205 -28.39 -20.23 -28.62
CA THR A 205 -28.95 -18.87 -28.66
C THR A 205 -28.02 -17.80 -28.09
N THR A 206 -28.06 -16.61 -28.71
CA THR A 206 -27.35 -15.37 -28.31
C THR A 206 -27.73 -14.94 -26.90
N TYR A 207 -26.79 -14.37 -26.15
CA TYR A 207 -27.04 -13.80 -24.83
C TYR A 207 -28.12 -12.71 -24.86
N ASP A 208 -28.99 -12.71 -23.84
CA ASP A 208 -30.08 -11.75 -23.64
C ASP A 208 -29.79 -10.90 -22.39
N ALA A 209 -29.38 -9.65 -22.61
CA ALA A 209 -29.09 -8.68 -21.54
C ALA A 209 -30.31 -8.35 -20.67
N SER A 210 -31.53 -8.72 -21.09
CA SER A 210 -32.76 -8.53 -20.32
C SER A 210 -33.13 -9.75 -19.46
N TYR A 211 -32.31 -10.82 -19.44
CA TYR A 211 -32.63 -12.05 -18.70
C TYR A 211 -33.00 -11.78 -17.24
N PHE A 212 -32.22 -10.93 -16.56
CA PHE A 212 -32.45 -10.57 -15.16
C PHE A 212 -33.48 -9.45 -14.93
N ALA A 213 -34.15 -8.95 -15.98
CA ALA A 213 -35.30 -8.07 -15.80
C ALA A 213 -36.48 -8.79 -15.11
N SER A 214 -36.50 -10.13 -15.15
CA SER A 214 -37.42 -10.96 -14.39
C SER A 214 -36.83 -11.33 -13.02
N ALA A 215 -37.53 -10.95 -11.95
CA ALA A 215 -37.15 -11.31 -10.58
C ALA A 215 -37.07 -12.84 -10.39
N ASP A 216 -37.97 -13.61 -11.00
CA ASP A 216 -37.98 -15.08 -10.92
C ASP A 216 -36.74 -15.68 -11.58
N LYS A 217 -36.31 -15.14 -12.74
CA LYS A 217 -35.08 -15.57 -13.41
C LYS A 217 -33.84 -15.23 -12.58
N ALA A 218 -33.80 -14.05 -11.97
CA ALA A 218 -32.73 -13.67 -11.06
C ALA A 218 -32.68 -14.60 -9.82
N ALA A 219 -33.83 -14.91 -9.22
CA ALA A 219 -33.91 -15.85 -8.10
C ALA A 219 -33.48 -17.26 -8.48
N ALA A 220 -33.91 -17.75 -9.64
CA ALA A 220 -33.51 -19.06 -10.16
C ALA A 220 -31.99 -19.14 -10.41
N TYR A 221 -31.39 -18.10 -10.97
CA TYR A 221 -29.95 -18.03 -11.16
C TYR A 221 -29.18 -18.00 -9.84
N LYS A 222 -29.60 -17.19 -8.87
CA LYS A 222 -29.03 -17.21 -7.51
C LYS A 222 -29.11 -18.60 -6.88
N ALA A 223 -30.23 -19.31 -7.05
CA ALA A 223 -30.36 -20.68 -6.56
C ALA A 223 -29.36 -21.64 -7.23
N GLN A 224 -29.05 -21.46 -8.52
CA GLN A 224 -28.00 -22.24 -9.21
C GLN A 224 -26.61 -21.89 -8.67
N VAL A 225 -26.29 -20.61 -8.48
CA VAL A 225 -25.03 -20.18 -7.86
C VAL A 225 -24.89 -20.79 -6.47
N GLN A 226 -25.94 -20.75 -5.66
CA GLN A 226 -25.96 -21.35 -4.33
C GLN A 226 -25.81 -22.88 -4.40
N ALA A 227 -26.39 -23.54 -5.40
CA ALA A 227 -26.23 -24.99 -5.57
C ALA A 227 -24.79 -25.40 -5.90
N VAL A 228 -24.01 -24.51 -6.53
CA VAL A 228 -22.59 -24.70 -6.84
C VAL A 228 -21.72 -24.42 -5.62
N LEU A 229 -21.81 -23.21 -5.06
CA LEU A 229 -21.03 -22.81 -3.88
C LEU A 229 -21.42 -23.62 -2.63
N GLY A 230 -22.67 -24.07 -2.57
CA GLY A 230 -23.23 -24.91 -1.51
C GLY A 230 -22.77 -26.36 -1.50
N LYS A 231 -21.97 -26.80 -2.48
CA LYS A 231 -21.40 -28.16 -2.48
C LYS A 231 -20.34 -28.36 -1.41
N VAL A 232 -19.74 -27.28 -0.94
CA VAL A 232 -18.72 -27.27 0.10
C VAL A 232 -19.20 -26.33 1.21
N PRO A 233 -19.06 -26.70 2.50
CA PRO A 233 -19.32 -25.76 3.60
C PRO A 233 -18.51 -24.48 3.43
N ALA A 234 -19.10 -23.32 3.70
CA ALA A 234 -18.42 -22.04 3.50
C ALA A 234 -17.10 -21.91 4.28
N ALA A 235 -17.01 -22.55 5.45
CA ALA A 235 -15.81 -22.58 6.29
C ALA A 235 -14.66 -23.42 5.71
N ASP A 236 -14.93 -24.27 4.73
CA ASP A 236 -13.94 -25.14 4.09
C ASP A 236 -13.37 -24.53 2.80
N TYR A 237 -13.78 -23.30 2.46
CA TYR A 237 -13.16 -22.53 1.39
C TYR A 237 -11.89 -21.86 1.89
N ASP A 238 -10.78 -22.15 1.22
CA ASP A 238 -9.49 -21.55 1.49
C ASP A 238 -9.32 -20.24 0.71
N ALA A 239 -8.53 -19.33 1.29
CA ALA A 239 -8.08 -18.12 0.62
C ALA A 239 -6.59 -17.93 0.90
N LEU A 240 -5.79 -17.91 -0.17
CA LEU A 240 -4.38 -17.58 -0.08
C LEU A 240 -4.21 -16.08 0.16
N THR A 241 -3.40 -15.76 1.15
CA THR A 241 -2.91 -14.40 1.40
C THR A 241 -2.10 -13.90 0.20
N SER A 242 -1.97 -12.58 0.03
CA SER A 242 -1.12 -12.03 -1.03
C SER A 242 0.33 -12.48 -0.88
N TRP A 243 0.79 -12.59 0.36
CA TRP A 243 2.04 -13.24 0.71
C TRP A 243 2.16 -14.67 0.16
N GLU A 244 1.17 -15.55 0.41
CA GLU A 244 1.24 -16.93 -0.04
C GLU A 244 1.24 -17.05 -1.56
N PHE A 245 0.50 -16.21 -2.27
CA PHE A 245 0.54 -16.18 -3.74
C PHE A 245 1.92 -15.87 -4.29
N ILE A 246 2.45 -14.71 -3.92
CA ILE A 246 3.67 -14.17 -4.50
C ILE A 246 4.89 -14.91 -3.95
N GLY A 247 4.87 -15.21 -2.65
CA GLY A 247 5.90 -16.01 -1.99
C GLY A 247 6.05 -17.39 -2.61
N ASN A 248 4.94 -18.09 -2.87
CA ASN A 248 4.96 -19.41 -3.50
C ASN A 248 5.43 -19.32 -4.95
N ALA A 249 4.93 -18.36 -5.73
CA ALA A 249 5.34 -18.17 -7.11
C ALA A 249 6.86 -17.95 -7.26
N PHE A 250 7.41 -17.00 -6.50
CA PHE A 250 8.84 -16.69 -6.52
C PHE A 250 9.70 -17.86 -6.05
N ASN A 251 9.35 -18.50 -4.93
CA ASN A 251 10.09 -19.66 -4.45
C ASN A 251 10.04 -20.83 -5.45
N GLN A 252 8.87 -21.13 -6.04
CA GLN A 252 8.73 -22.21 -7.02
C GLN A 252 9.60 -21.96 -8.27
N THR A 253 9.56 -20.75 -8.83
CA THR A 253 10.40 -20.41 -9.99
C THR A 253 11.88 -20.55 -9.64
N PHE A 254 12.30 -20.00 -8.49
CA PHE A 254 13.68 -20.13 -8.01
C PHE A 254 14.16 -21.57 -7.86
N TRP A 255 13.34 -22.43 -7.24
CA TRP A 255 13.65 -23.85 -7.08
C TRP A 255 13.72 -24.60 -8.40
N SER A 256 12.84 -24.27 -9.36
CA SER A 256 12.87 -24.87 -10.70
C SER A 256 14.17 -24.56 -11.45
N GLU A 257 14.71 -23.35 -11.27
CA GLU A 257 16.00 -22.91 -11.83
C GLU A 257 17.19 -23.44 -11.02
N ASN A 258 16.98 -23.73 -9.73
CA ASN A 258 18.02 -24.17 -8.80
C ASN A 258 17.59 -25.39 -7.96
N PRO A 259 17.43 -26.59 -8.57
CA PRO A 259 16.85 -27.76 -7.89
C PRO A 259 17.60 -28.21 -6.62
N LYS A 260 18.87 -27.84 -6.48
CA LYS A 260 19.68 -28.09 -5.27
C LYS A 260 19.18 -27.40 -4.00
N TYR A 261 18.38 -26.34 -4.15
CA TYR A 261 17.76 -25.60 -3.03
C TYR A 261 16.29 -25.97 -2.82
N ASP A 262 15.74 -26.85 -3.66
CA ASP A 262 14.36 -27.30 -3.53
C ASP A 262 14.23 -28.24 -2.31
N PRO A 263 13.40 -27.91 -1.31
CA PRO A 263 13.17 -28.78 -0.17
C PRO A 263 12.52 -30.12 -0.57
N ALA A 264 11.76 -30.17 -1.67
CA ALA A 264 11.11 -31.39 -2.14
C ALA A 264 12.08 -32.42 -2.73
N THR A 265 13.27 -32.00 -3.18
CA THR A 265 14.30 -32.89 -3.76
C THR A 265 15.37 -33.32 -2.75
N GLY A 266 15.22 -32.94 -1.47
CA GLY A 266 16.19 -33.26 -0.41
C GLY A 266 17.36 -32.28 -0.32
N GLY A 267 17.20 -31.04 -0.80
CA GLY A 267 18.19 -29.98 -0.63
C GLY A 267 18.62 -29.79 0.84
N THR A 268 19.92 -29.84 1.11
CA THR A 268 20.49 -29.82 2.47
C THR A 268 20.91 -28.44 2.95
N ASP A 269 20.88 -27.43 2.08
CA ASP A 269 21.33 -26.06 2.37
C ASP A 269 20.18 -25.23 2.96
N LYS A 270 20.08 -25.19 4.30
CA LYS A 270 18.93 -24.65 5.07
C LYS A 270 18.74 -23.12 4.98
N LYS A 271 19.32 -22.44 3.98
CA LYS A 271 19.37 -20.97 3.94
C LYS A 271 19.06 -20.32 2.58
N VAL A 272 18.35 -20.96 1.65
CA VAL A 272 18.10 -20.33 0.34
C VAL A 272 16.68 -20.51 -0.17
N THR A 273 15.72 -19.84 0.48
CA THR A 273 14.42 -19.50 -0.10
C THR A 273 14.37 -17.98 -0.26
N ILE A 274 13.79 -17.46 -1.34
CA ILE A 274 13.59 -16.00 -1.49
C ILE A 274 12.76 -15.48 -0.31
N PHE A 275 11.77 -16.29 0.06
CA PHE A 275 10.76 -15.99 1.04
C PHE A 275 10.65 -17.12 2.06
N THR A 276 10.80 -16.78 3.34
CA THR A 276 10.76 -17.74 4.44
C THR A 276 9.39 -17.69 5.14
N LYS A 277 8.62 -18.77 5.04
CA LYS A 277 7.29 -18.88 5.66
C LYS A 277 7.36 -18.61 7.17
N GLY A 278 6.53 -17.69 7.66
CA GLY A 278 6.44 -17.32 9.08
C GLY A 278 7.54 -16.36 9.57
N VAL A 279 8.47 -15.95 8.70
CA VAL A 279 9.48 -14.92 8.98
C VAL A 279 9.22 -13.71 8.10
N ASP A 280 9.17 -13.94 6.79
CA ASP A 280 8.80 -12.94 5.80
C ASP A 280 7.27 -12.95 5.70
N ASN A 281 6.60 -11.86 6.08
CA ASN A 281 5.14 -11.72 5.94
C ASN A 281 4.80 -10.32 5.44
N TYR A 282 5.17 -10.05 4.19
CA TYR A 282 4.96 -8.76 3.56
C TYR A 282 3.66 -8.80 2.75
N ASP A 283 2.52 -8.68 3.45
CA ASP A 283 1.21 -8.43 2.83
C ASP A 283 1.15 -7.00 2.29
N VAL A 284 1.95 -6.74 1.25
CA VAL A 284 2.00 -5.46 0.53
C VAL A 284 1.92 -5.66 -0.98
N PHE A 285 2.26 -6.82 -1.53
CA PHE A 285 2.25 -7.01 -2.97
C PHE A 285 0.89 -7.46 -3.49
N GLU A 286 0.51 -7.01 -4.68
CA GLU A 286 -0.67 -7.46 -5.40
C GLU A 286 -0.35 -7.62 -6.88
N HIS A 287 -0.47 -8.84 -7.41
CA HIS A 287 -0.39 -9.06 -8.85
C HIS A 287 -1.52 -8.33 -9.57
N VAL A 288 -1.18 -7.60 -10.63
CA VAL A 288 -2.16 -6.93 -11.48
C VAL A 288 -2.06 -7.42 -12.91
N THR A 289 -3.21 -7.57 -13.55
CA THR A 289 -3.31 -7.74 -15.01
C THR A 289 -2.99 -6.43 -15.72
N TYR A 290 -2.79 -6.49 -17.04
CA TYR A 290 -2.58 -5.29 -17.84
C TYR A 290 -3.79 -4.33 -17.78
N ASP A 291 -5.02 -4.84 -17.86
CA ASP A 291 -6.24 -4.01 -17.76
C ASP A 291 -6.31 -3.28 -16.41
N GLN A 292 -6.09 -4.01 -15.32
CA GLN A 292 -6.01 -3.42 -13.98
C GLN A 292 -4.95 -2.33 -13.89
N LEU A 293 -3.71 -2.62 -14.33
CA LEU A 293 -2.61 -1.65 -14.30
C LEU A 293 -3.00 -0.34 -15.01
N THR A 294 -3.58 -0.43 -16.22
CA THR A 294 -3.94 0.77 -16.97
C THR A 294 -5.04 1.59 -16.28
N ARG A 295 -6.01 0.94 -15.62
CA ARG A 295 -7.06 1.63 -14.85
C ARG A 295 -6.51 2.29 -13.59
N ILE A 296 -5.60 1.63 -12.87
CA ILE A 296 -4.94 2.22 -11.70
C ILE A 296 -4.14 3.46 -12.13
N LEU A 297 -3.37 3.39 -13.22
CA LEU A 297 -2.61 4.54 -13.75
C LEU A 297 -3.52 5.70 -14.21
N GLN A 298 -4.78 5.43 -14.56
CA GLN A 298 -5.79 6.45 -14.90
C GLN A 298 -6.51 7.01 -13.66
N SER A 299 -6.45 6.34 -12.53
CA SER A 299 -7.17 6.72 -11.31
C SER A 299 -6.43 7.82 -10.54
N GLU A 300 -7.18 8.62 -9.76
CA GLU A 300 -6.55 9.50 -8.77
C GLU A 300 -5.97 8.65 -7.64
N GLY A 301 -4.85 9.08 -7.06
CA GLY A 301 -4.25 8.44 -5.91
C GLY A 301 -2.73 8.38 -5.96
N ASN A 302 -2.16 7.98 -4.83
CA ASN A 302 -0.76 7.72 -4.59
C ASN A 302 -0.53 6.22 -4.66
N TYR A 303 0.17 5.75 -5.69
CA TYR A 303 0.37 4.33 -5.92
C TYR A 303 1.86 3.98 -5.96
N VAL A 304 2.20 2.76 -5.56
CA VAL A 304 3.52 2.18 -5.76
C VAL A 304 3.39 1.00 -6.69
N PHE A 305 4.25 0.96 -7.71
CA PHE A 305 4.27 -0.09 -8.71
C PHE A 305 5.63 -0.76 -8.75
N LEU A 306 5.62 -2.08 -8.94
CA LEU A 306 6.80 -2.86 -9.27
C LEU A 306 6.57 -3.52 -10.63
N PHE A 307 7.40 -3.18 -11.62
CA PHE A 307 7.47 -3.94 -12.86
C PHE A 307 8.56 -4.99 -12.72
N GLY A 308 8.16 -6.26 -12.76
CA GLY A 308 9.01 -7.40 -12.48
C GLY A 308 8.18 -8.67 -12.36
N GLY A 309 8.85 -9.80 -12.17
CA GLY A 309 8.18 -11.08 -12.08
C GLY A 309 9.09 -12.16 -11.52
N SER A 310 8.50 -13.30 -11.15
CA SER A 310 9.21 -14.42 -10.55
C SER A 310 10.30 -14.98 -11.47
N TRP A 311 10.13 -14.87 -12.80
CA TRP A 311 11.11 -15.29 -13.80
C TRP A 311 12.38 -14.45 -13.85
N CYS A 312 12.44 -13.29 -13.19
CA CYS A 312 13.60 -12.40 -13.26
C CYS A 312 14.50 -12.57 -12.03
N PRO A 313 15.75 -13.05 -12.18
CA PRO A 313 16.67 -13.23 -11.05
C PRO A 313 16.97 -11.94 -10.28
N ASN A 314 16.96 -10.78 -10.97
CA ASN A 314 17.13 -9.49 -10.29
C ASN A 314 15.91 -9.19 -9.40
N THR A 315 14.69 -9.48 -9.88
CA THR A 315 13.48 -9.26 -9.08
C THR A 315 13.45 -10.22 -7.90
N GLN A 316 13.81 -11.49 -8.12
CA GLN A 316 13.97 -12.49 -7.06
C GLN A 316 14.93 -12.04 -5.94
N ALA A 317 16.02 -11.34 -6.28
CA ALA A 317 17.01 -10.87 -5.30
C ALA A 317 16.53 -9.67 -4.45
N ASP A 318 15.69 -8.80 -5.03
CA ASP A 318 15.31 -7.53 -4.41
C ASP A 318 13.94 -7.58 -3.72
N ILE A 319 13.03 -8.47 -4.17
CA ILE A 319 11.60 -8.46 -3.80
C ILE A 319 11.37 -8.52 -2.29
N ARG A 320 12.19 -9.26 -1.54
CA ARG A 320 12.10 -9.33 -0.08
C ARG A 320 12.29 -7.96 0.57
N PHE A 321 13.34 -7.25 0.19
CA PHE A 321 13.66 -5.93 0.74
C PHE A 321 12.68 -4.86 0.29
N ILE A 322 12.18 -4.96 -0.95
CA ILE A 322 11.12 -4.09 -1.46
C ILE A 322 9.91 -4.16 -0.51
N GLY A 323 9.52 -5.36 -0.08
CA GLY A 323 8.41 -5.58 0.85
C GLY A 323 8.71 -5.15 2.29
N GLU A 324 9.91 -5.47 2.79
CA GLU A 324 10.38 -5.08 4.12
C GLU A 324 10.35 -3.55 4.31
N TYR A 325 10.97 -2.82 3.37
CA TYR A 325 11.04 -1.37 3.45
C TYR A 325 9.70 -0.71 3.14
N ALA A 326 8.83 -1.35 2.37
CA ALA A 326 7.46 -0.88 2.22
C ALA A 326 6.73 -0.88 3.57
N LYS A 327 6.80 -1.97 4.33
CA LYS A 327 6.23 -2.05 5.69
C LYS A 327 6.86 -1.01 6.62
N LYS A 328 8.19 -0.84 6.60
CA LYS A 328 8.91 0.17 7.39
C LYS A 328 8.37 1.59 7.17
N HIS A 329 7.96 1.92 5.95
CA HIS A 329 7.47 3.25 5.56
C HIS A 329 5.93 3.35 5.52
N GLY A 330 5.20 2.35 5.99
CA GLY A 330 3.73 2.36 5.97
C GLY A 330 3.11 2.30 4.57
N VAL A 331 3.85 1.76 3.59
CA VAL A 331 3.33 1.45 2.25
C VAL A 331 2.51 0.17 2.35
N ASP A 332 1.19 0.33 2.26
CA ASP A 332 0.23 -0.77 2.44
C ASP A 332 0.12 -1.64 1.18
N LYS A 333 0.38 -1.07 -0.01
CA LYS A 333 0.21 -1.80 -1.29
C LYS A 333 1.23 -1.42 -2.37
N ILE A 334 1.73 -2.44 -3.05
CA ILE A 334 2.60 -2.41 -4.23
C ILE A 334 1.93 -3.25 -5.31
N TYR A 335 1.53 -2.61 -6.41
CA TYR A 335 1.00 -3.31 -7.56
C TYR A 335 2.14 -3.89 -8.40
N LEU A 336 2.26 -5.21 -8.39
CA LEU A 336 3.25 -5.97 -9.13
C LEU A 336 2.68 -6.33 -10.50
N TRP A 337 3.24 -5.73 -11.54
CA TRP A 337 2.89 -6.06 -12.93
C TRP A 337 4.02 -6.83 -13.59
N ASP A 338 3.71 -8.02 -14.08
CA ASP A 338 4.64 -8.81 -14.85
C ASP A 338 4.62 -8.41 -16.33
N THR A 339 5.78 -7.94 -16.79
CA THR A 339 6.05 -7.65 -18.21
C THR A 339 6.03 -8.89 -19.12
N LYS A 340 6.07 -10.09 -18.55
CA LYS A 340 5.75 -11.36 -19.21
C LYS A 340 4.35 -11.77 -18.74
N LEU A 341 3.34 -11.66 -19.61
CA LEU A 341 1.92 -11.75 -19.18
C LEU A 341 1.51 -13.11 -18.57
N THR A 342 2.32 -14.16 -18.74
CA THR A 342 2.16 -15.49 -18.13
C THR A 342 3.19 -15.78 -17.03
N ALA A 343 3.98 -14.79 -16.63
CA ALA A 343 5.17 -14.90 -15.79
C ALA A 343 6.23 -15.91 -16.28
N GLY A 344 6.12 -16.38 -17.53
CA GLY A 344 6.97 -17.44 -18.06
C GLY A 344 6.66 -18.83 -17.52
N VAL A 345 5.45 -19.00 -16.98
CA VAL A 345 4.96 -20.29 -16.52
C VAL A 345 4.39 -21.06 -17.71
N ASP A 346 5.04 -22.16 -18.07
CA ASP A 346 4.47 -23.20 -18.93
C ASP A 346 4.23 -24.46 -18.09
N VAL A 347 3.02 -25.00 -18.18
CA VAL A 347 2.58 -26.10 -17.32
C VAL A 347 2.84 -27.48 -17.93
N ALA A 348 3.07 -27.57 -19.25
CA ALA A 348 3.28 -28.82 -19.97
C ALA A 348 4.65 -28.92 -20.64
N SER A 349 5.39 -27.82 -20.77
CA SER A 349 6.77 -27.84 -21.26
C SER A 349 7.76 -27.27 -20.22
N SER A 350 9.02 -27.71 -20.29
CA SER A 350 10.10 -27.19 -19.46
C SER A 350 10.78 -25.99 -20.13
N THR A 351 9.99 -25.06 -20.67
CA THR A 351 10.55 -23.85 -21.28
C THR A 351 11.28 -23.04 -20.21
N HIS A 352 12.44 -22.51 -20.61
CA HIS A 352 13.22 -21.66 -19.73
C HIS A 352 12.39 -20.40 -19.42
N PRO A 353 12.15 -20.03 -18.15
CA PRO A 353 11.28 -18.91 -17.80
C PRO A 353 11.75 -17.57 -18.41
N HIS A 354 13.06 -17.46 -18.69
CA HIS A 354 13.68 -16.35 -19.42
C HIS A 354 13.50 -16.34 -20.96
N ASN A 355 12.71 -17.24 -21.56
CA ASN A 355 12.42 -17.19 -22.99
C ASN A 355 11.67 -15.89 -23.34
N ASN A 356 12.27 -15.07 -24.21
CA ASN A 356 11.73 -13.78 -24.64
C ASN A 356 10.80 -13.87 -25.86
N GLU A 357 10.63 -15.06 -26.44
CA GLU A 357 9.69 -15.30 -27.55
C GLU A 357 8.24 -15.50 -27.07
N GLU A 358 8.05 -15.61 -25.75
CA GLU A 358 6.79 -15.94 -25.09
C GLU A 358 6.21 -14.74 -24.34
N LEU A 359 5.19 -14.06 -24.89
CA LEU A 359 4.40 -13.02 -24.19
C LEU A 359 5.19 -11.97 -23.38
N GLN A 360 6.45 -11.73 -23.76
CA GLN A 360 7.34 -10.76 -23.13
C GLN A 360 7.12 -9.41 -23.81
N VAL A 361 6.30 -8.55 -23.21
CA VAL A 361 5.90 -7.28 -23.85
C VAL A 361 7.02 -6.23 -23.85
N ARG A 362 8.11 -6.49 -23.12
CA ARG A 362 9.33 -5.65 -23.12
C ARG A 362 10.42 -6.15 -24.09
N ALA A 363 10.08 -6.99 -25.06
CA ALA A 363 11.00 -7.43 -26.11
C ALA A 363 10.83 -6.61 -27.41
N ASN A 364 11.92 -6.43 -28.15
CA ASN A 364 11.91 -5.66 -29.39
C ASN A 364 11.09 -6.34 -30.48
N ASN A 365 10.23 -5.57 -31.17
CA ASN A 365 9.37 -6.05 -32.24
C ASN A 365 8.53 -7.28 -31.85
N HIS A 366 8.32 -7.49 -30.55
CA HIS A 366 7.34 -8.45 -30.07
C HIS A 366 5.94 -7.97 -30.47
N GLU A 367 5.03 -8.86 -30.85
CA GLU A 367 3.73 -8.44 -31.40
C GLU A 367 2.89 -7.62 -30.39
N PHE A 368 3.16 -7.82 -29.09
CA PHE A 368 2.52 -7.13 -27.97
C PHE A 368 3.40 -6.05 -27.34
N ALA A 369 4.52 -5.69 -27.96
CA ALA A 369 5.36 -4.58 -27.51
C ALA A 369 4.61 -3.25 -27.44
N LYS A 370 3.53 -3.10 -28.22
CA LYS A 370 2.60 -1.96 -28.17
C LYS A 370 1.99 -1.77 -26.77
N LEU A 371 1.65 -2.85 -26.06
CA LEU A 371 1.03 -2.76 -24.72
C LEU A 371 1.95 -2.02 -23.74
N TYR A 372 3.23 -2.39 -23.75
CA TYR A 372 4.26 -1.74 -22.95
C TYR A 372 4.56 -0.31 -23.45
N GLY A 373 4.74 -0.15 -24.77
CA GLY A 373 5.13 1.13 -25.36
C GLY A 373 4.08 2.23 -25.20
N ASP A 374 2.81 1.91 -25.40
CA ASP A 374 1.68 2.81 -25.15
C ASP A 374 1.59 3.16 -23.66
N LEU A 375 1.77 2.18 -22.78
CA LEU A 375 1.74 2.39 -21.33
C LEU A 375 2.84 3.35 -20.87
N ALA A 376 4.08 3.10 -21.28
CA ALA A 376 5.24 3.91 -20.90
C ALA A 376 5.12 5.34 -21.44
N SER A 377 4.73 5.50 -22.71
CA SER A 377 4.60 6.82 -23.33
C SER A 377 3.41 7.63 -22.82
N THR A 378 2.33 6.97 -22.41
CA THR A 378 1.11 7.65 -21.93
C THR A 378 1.18 8.01 -20.45
N TYR A 379 1.62 7.07 -19.61
CA TYR A 379 1.51 7.22 -18.16
C TYR A 379 2.83 7.55 -17.48
N LEU A 380 3.97 7.14 -18.04
CA LEU A 380 5.29 7.26 -17.41
C LEU A 380 6.12 8.36 -18.09
N THR A 381 5.55 9.55 -18.23
CA THR A 381 6.07 10.60 -19.13
C THR A 381 7.38 11.25 -18.66
N ASN A 382 7.66 11.25 -17.36
CA ASN A 382 8.90 11.80 -16.78
C ASN A 382 9.87 10.70 -16.34
N ILE A 383 9.80 9.53 -16.98
CA ILE A 383 10.66 8.39 -16.68
C ILE A 383 12.13 8.70 -16.95
N LYS A 384 12.99 8.32 -16.02
CA LYS A 384 14.45 8.42 -16.15
C LYS A 384 14.99 6.99 -16.03
N THR A 385 15.63 6.46 -17.08
CA THR A 385 16.30 5.14 -17.01
C THR A 385 17.68 5.20 -17.68
N GLN A 386 18.62 4.42 -17.13
CA GLN A 386 19.98 4.28 -17.65
C GLN A 386 20.20 3.02 -18.49
N ASN A 387 19.15 2.24 -18.77
CA ASN A 387 19.20 1.16 -19.76
C ASN A 387 19.58 1.65 -21.19
N LYS A 388 19.69 2.97 -21.38
CA LYS A 388 20.28 3.63 -22.55
C LYS A 388 21.74 3.26 -22.82
N LEU A 389 22.47 2.75 -21.82
CA LEU A 389 23.91 2.48 -21.90
C LEU A 389 24.26 0.99 -21.89
N ALA A 390 23.28 0.09 -21.72
CA ALA A 390 23.47 -1.33 -21.99
C ALA A 390 23.42 -1.57 -23.51
N THR A 391 24.22 -2.52 -24.01
CA THR A 391 24.31 -2.84 -25.44
C THR A 391 22.90 -2.95 -26.06
N PRO A 392 22.61 -2.28 -27.20
CA PRO A 392 21.27 -2.14 -27.75
C PRO A 392 20.46 -3.44 -27.84
N PRO A 393 19.13 -3.37 -27.66
CA PRO A 393 18.34 -2.15 -27.71
C PRO A 393 17.92 -1.62 -26.34
N ALA A 394 18.34 -0.36 -26.10
CA ALA A 394 17.93 0.53 -25.03
C ALA A 394 16.45 0.97 -25.08
N GLN A 395 15.76 0.68 -26.19
CA GLN A 395 14.41 1.12 -26.48
C GLN A 395 13.60 -0.03 -27.06
N ILE A 396 12.35 -0.13 -26.63
CA ILE A 396 11.37 -1.02 -27.22
C ILE A 396 10.78 -0.34 -28.45
N THR A 397 10.78 -1.06 -29.57
CA THR A 397 10.15 -0.62 -30.83
C THR A 397 8.93 -1.46 -31.13
N TYR A 398 7.86 -0.79 -31.60
CA TYR A 398 6.67 -1.42 -32.16
C TYR A 398 6.10 -0.54 -33.27
N VAL A 399 5.18 -1.10 -34.06
CA VAL A 399 4.46 -0.37 -35.11
C VAL A 399 3.06 -0.06 -34.59
N ASN A 400 2.67 1.22 -34.58
CA ASN A 400 1.33 1.64 -34.16
C ASN A 400 0.29 1.40 -35.27
N ASP A 401 -0.98 1.66 -34.98
CA ASP A 401 -2.10 1.42 -35.91
C ASP A 401 -2.01 2.27 -37.20
N ALA A 402 -1.22 3.35 -37.17
CA ALA A 402 -0.91 4.19 -38.33
C ALA A 402 0.29 3.70 -39.16
N GLY A 403 0.85 2.52 -38.84
CA GLY A 403 2.02 1.96 -39.51
C GLY A 403 3.34 2.64 -39.15
N GLN A 404 3.36 3.46 -38.10
CA GLN A 404 4.55 4.21 -37.69
C GLN A 404 5.33 3.46 -36.61
N THR A 405 6.65 3.44 -36.72
CA THR A 405 7.52 2.92 -35.66
C THR A 405 7.52 3.87 -34.47
N VAL A 406 7.01 3.39 -33.33
CA VAL A 406 7.06 4.09 -32.04
C VAL A 406 8.19 3.50 -31.20
N LYS A 407 8.83 4.35 -30.41
CA LYS A 407 9.92 4.00 -29.50
C LYS A 407 9.50 4.33 -28.07
N ALA A 408 9.69 3.39 -27.17
CA ALA A 408 9.53 3.59 -25.73
C ALA A 408 10.83 3.23 -25.01
N ASP A 409 11.15 3.96 -23.95
CA ASP A 409 12.31 3.64 -23.12
C ASP A 409 12.09 2.25 -22.49
N ARG A 410 13.12 1.39 -22.58
CA ARG A 410 13.07 0.05 -22.02
C ARG A 410 13.43 0.10 -20.54
N LEU A 411 12.49 -0.21 -19.67
CA LEU A 411 12.73 -0.33 -18.26
C LEU A 411 13.40 -1.65 -17.92
N GLN A 412 14.44 -1.55 -17.11
CA GLN A 412 15.10 -2.72 -16.57
C GLN A 412 14.35 -3.17 -15.32
N VAL A 413 13.92 -4.44 -15.30
CA VAL A 413 13.24 -5.03 -14.15
C VAL A 413 14.27 -5.60 -13.15
N PRO A 414 14.01 -5.52 -11.82
CA PRO A 414 12.87 -4.88 -11.19
C PRO A 414 12.91 -3.36 -11.34
N TYR A 415 11.77 -2.77 -11.73
CA TYR A 415 11.58 -1.33 -11.82
C TYR A 415 10.50 -0.92 -10.82
N LEU A 416 10.91 -0.37 -9.68
CA LEU A 416 10.03 0.05 -8.59
C LEU A 416 9.84 1.56 -8.65
N PHE A 417 8.61 2.07 -8.55
CA PHE A 417 8.36 3.51 -8.59
C PHE A 417 7.11 3.94 -7.82
N ALA A 418 7.15 5.18 -7.33
CA ALA A 418 6.00 5.85 -6.75
C ALA A 418 5.35 6.76 -7.80
N TYR A 419 4.02 6.73 -7.86
CA TYR A 419 3.21 7.28 -8.93
C TYR A 419 2.04 8.09 -8.39
N ASN A 420 1.82 9.26 -8.97
CA ASN A 420 0.57 10.01 -8.84
C ASN A 420 0.32 10.75 -10.15
N LYS A 421 -0.77 10.44 -10.86
CA LYS A 421 -1.04 10.99 -12.20
C LYS A 421 -1.17 12.52 -12.23
N SER A 422 -1.50 13.12 -11.09
CA SER A 422 -1.77 14.55 -10.89
C SER A 422 -0.56 15.28 -10.33
N ASN A 423 0.57 14.61 -10.09
CA ASN A 423 1.78 15.24 -9.57
C ASN A 423 2.36 16.28 -10.52
N LEU A 424 2.76 17.41 -9.93
CA LEU A 424 3.47 18.50 -10.58
C LEU A 424 4.82 18.73 -9.90
N ASN A 425 5.82 19.12 -10.68
CA ASN A 425 7.04 19.72 -10.15
C ASN A 425 6.76 21.13 -9.62
N ALA A 426 7.73 21.72 -8.92
CA ALA A 426 7.67 23.08 -8.40
C ALA A 426 7.36 24.14 -9.46
N ASP A 427 7.76 23.92 -10.71
CA ASP A 427 7.49 24.81 -11.86
C ASP A 427 6.10 24.59 -12.51
N GLY A 428 5.30 23.67 -11.98
CA GLY A 428 3.98 23.31 -12.51
C GLY A 428 4.01 22.30 -13.66
N THR A 429 5.18 21.77 -14.04
CA THR A 429 5.27 20.74 -15.08
C THR A 429 4.77 19.39 -14.57
N LYS A 430 4.05 18.65 -15.42
CA LYS A 430 3.49 17.34 -15.07
C LYS A 430 4.60 16.30 -14.92
N ALA A 431 4.65 15.64 -13.77
CA ALA A 431 5.72 14.69 -13.43
C ALA A 431 5.16 13.50 -12.64
N PRO A 432 4.38 12.59 -13.26
CA PRO A 432 3.62 11.59 -12.52
C PRO A 432 4.48 10.58 -11.73
N ILE A 433 5.73 10.37 -12.13
CA ILE A 433 6.70 9.55 -11.38
C ILE A 433 7.36 10.43 -10.31
N LEU A 434 7.11 10.11 -9.04
CA LEU A 434 7.66 10.83 -7.89
C LEU A 434 9.13 10.46 -7.62
N GLY A 435 9.50 9.24 -7.99
CA GLY A 435 10.84 8.66 -7.87
C GLY A 435 10.80 7.19 -8.27
N HIS A 436 11.96 6.59 -8.49
CA HIS A 436 12.07 5.17 -8.84
C HIS A 436 13.39 4.55 -8.36
N VAL A 437 13.42 3.23 -8.38
CA VAL A 437 14.58 2.38 -8.13
C VAL A 437 14.65 1.33 -9.25
N GLU A 438 15.75 1.37 -10.00
CA GLU A 438 16.21 0.29 -10.86
C GLU A 438 17.48 -0.28 -10.24
N LEU A 439 17.52 -1.56 -9.92
CA LEU A 439 18.77 -2.22 -9.56
C LEU A 439 19.03 -3.39 -10.50
N MET A 440 20.29 -3.53 -10.89
CA MET A 440 20.73 -4.66 -11.70
C MET A 440 21.70 -5.50 -10.88
N TYR A 441 21.43 -6.80 -10.87
CA TYR A 441 22.43 -7.81 -10.61
C TYR A 441 23.25 -8.05 -11.88
N SER A 442 24.57 -8.25 -11.74
CA SER A 442 25.44 -8.63 -12.85
C SER A 442 25.51 -10.17 -12.96
N TRP A 443 25.14 -10.72 -14.11
CA TRP A 443 25.31 -12.15 -14.43
C TRP A 443 26.77 -12.59 -14.59
N THR A 444 27.76 -11.69 -14.53
CA THR A 444 29.17 -12.01 -14.74
C THR A 444 29.84 -12.56 -13.46
N GLY A 445 29.31 -13.67 -12.95
CA GLY A 445 30.05 -14.74 -12.26
C GLY A 445 30.86 -14.48 -10.98
N THR A 446 31.18 -13.26 -10.54
CA THR A 446 32.11 -13.09 -9.40
C THR A 446 31.95 -11.81 -8.56
N SER A 447 30.76 -11.18 -8.43
CA SER A 447 30.42 -10.19 -7.35
C SER A 447 29.23 -9.33 -7.71
N SER A 448 28.11 -9.42 -6.98
CA SER A 448 27.20 -8.27 -6.72
C SER A 448 25.93 -8.70 -5.96
N ASN A 449 26.04 -9.19 -4.72
CA ASN A 449 24.88 -9.68 -3.98
C ASN A 449 24.14 -8.54 -3.26
N VAL A 450 22.82 -8.49 -3.43
CA VAL A 450 21.91 -7.58 -2.73
C VAL A 450 21.45 -8.18 -1.39
N ASP A 451 21.35 -9.51 -1.32
CA ASP A 451 21.04 -10.21 -0.08
C ASP A 451 22.31 -10.51 0.72
N PRO A 452 22.43 -10.03 1.97
CA PRO A 452 23.57 -10.34 2.83
C PRO A 452 23.64 -11.82 3.25
N ALA A 453 22.59 -12.62 3.02
CA ALA A 453 22.56 -14.06 3.31
C ALA A 453 22.88 -14.95 2.10
N TYR A 454 22.90 -14.43 0.87
CA TYR A 454 23.30 -15.20 -0.32
C TYR A 454 24.82 -15.27 -0.41
N VAL A 455 25.41 -16.37 0.08
CA VAL A 455 26.84 -16.66 -0.10
C VAL A 455 27.01 -17.52 -1.36
N PHE A 456 27.31 -16.90 -2.49
CA PHE A 456 27.85 -17.63 -3.65
C PHE A 456 29.36 -17.76 -3.48
N GLY A 457 29.87 -18.99 -3.39
CA GLY A 457 31.24 -19.36 -2.97
C GLY A 457 32.42 -18.84 -3.80
N SER A 458 32.51 -17.52 -4.04
CA SER A 458 33.52 -16.86 -4.87
C SER A 458 34.26 -15.71 -4.17
N GLY A 459 34.13 -15.56 -2.85
CA GLY A 459 35.04 -14.72 -2.04
C GLY A 459 34.80 -13.20 -2.12
N ILE A 460 33.56 -12.76 -2.35
CA ILE A 460 33.17 -11.34 -2.37
C ILE A 460 32.43 -11.04 -1.08
N ALA A 461 32.68 -9.86 -0.50
CA ALA A 461 32.02 -9.42 0.72
C ALA A 461 30.48 -9.40 0.58
N ASP A 462 29.81 -9.98 1.56
CA ASP A 462 28.35 -10.06 1.66
C ASP A 462 27.70 -8.67 1.54
N GLY A 463 26.58 -8.57 0.82
CA GLY A 463 25.70 -7.39 0.84
C GLY A 463 26.27 -6.10 0.23
N PHE A 464 27.24 -6.15 -0.70
CA PHE A 464 27.84 -4.95 -1.30
C PHE A 464 26.79 -3.95 -1.87
N ASN A 465 25.71 -4.45 -2.49
CA ASN A 465 24.64 -3.61 -3.03
C ASN A 465 23.45 -3.44 -2.09
N HIS A 466 23.41 -4.17 -0.96
CA HIS A 466 22.31 -4.09 0.01
C HIS A 466 22.13 -2.67 0.55
N LYS A 467 23.23 -2.01 0.94
CA LYS A 467 23.20 -0.64 1.46
C LYS A 467 22.65 0.34 0.42
N SER A 468 23.05 0.21 -0.83
CA SER A 468 22.58 1.06 -1.92
C SER A 468 21.09 0.82 -2.21
N LEU A 469 20.64 -0.44 -2.21
CA LEU A 469 19.22 -0.77 -2.35
C LEU A 469 18.40 -0.15 -1.22
N THR A 470 18.78 -0.43 0.02
CA THR A 470 18.01 0.02 1.18
C THR A 470 17.95 1.55 1.29
N GLN A 471 19.04 2.24 0.98
CA GLN A 471 19.04 3.71 0.84
C GLN A 471 18.10 4.19 -0.28
N ALA A 472 18.08 3.48 -1.41
CA ALA A 472 17.19 3.79 -2.52
C ALA A 472 15.72 3.59 -2.16
N LEU A 473 15.40 2.50 -1.43
CA LEU A 473 14.05 2.22 -0.94
C LEU A 473 13.62 3.27 0.09
N ASP A 474 14.48 3.63 1.05
CA ASP A 474 14.21 4.71 2.02
C ASP A 474 13.92 6.04 1.32
N ALA A 475 14.71 6.41 0.30
CA ALA A 475 14.51 7.64 -0.46
C ALA A 475 13.25 7.59 -1.35
N LEU A 476 12.92 6.42 -1.91
CA LEU A 476 11.71 6.24 -2.71
C LEU A 476 10.48 6.38 -1.82
N TYR A 477 10.40 5.58 -0.76
CA TYR A 477 9.22 5.51 0.12
C TYR A 477 9.05 6.74 1.01
N GLY A 478 10.11 7.50 1.28
CA GLY A 478 10.02 8.82 1.94
C GLY A 478 9.21 9.89 1.17
N ARG A 479 8.82 9.62 -0.08
CA ARG A 479 7.83 10.39 -0.85
C ARG A 479 6.99 9.48 -1.73
N VAL A 480 5.84 9.08 -1.22
CA VAL A 480 4.75 8.42 -1.98
C VAL A 480 3.59 9.37 -2.30
N GLU A 481 3.52 10.53 -1.65
CA GLU A 481 2.51 11.56 -1.92
C GLU A 481 3.01 12.59 -2.96
N ALA A 482 2.11 13.11 -3.80
CA ALA A 482 2.44 14.19 -4.73
C ALA A 482 2.79 15.49 -4.01
N VAL A 483 1.95 15.89 -3.05
CA VAL A 483 2.11 17.07 -2.19
C VAL A 483 2.07 16.64 -0.72
N PRO A 484 2.78 17.34 0.18
CA PRO A 484 2.75 17.00 1.60
C PRO A 484 1.33 17.14 2.17
N ALA A 485 0.77 16.04 2.68
CA ALA A 485 -0.51 16.05 3.38
C ALA A 485 -0.33 15.94 4.92
N ALA A 486 -1.44 16.14 5.65
CA ALA A 486 -1.51 16.00 7.12
C ALA A 486 -0.50 16.86 7.90
N LEU A 487 -0.15 18.04 7.36
CA LEU A 487 0.69 19.01 8.04
C LEU A 487 -0.16 19.98 8.85
N THR A 488 0.24 20.24 10.10
CA THR A 488 -0.47 21.16 11.00
C THR A 488 0.50 22.14 11.63
N GLY A 489 0.25 23.44 11.46
CA GLY A 489 1.01 24.48 12.15
C GLY A 489 0.57 24.64 13.60
N ILE A 490 1.53 24.73 14.50
CA ILE A 490 1.37 24.89 15.94
C ILE A 490 1.96 26.23 16.35
N ALA A 491 1.17 27.03 17.07
CA ALA A 491 1.60 28.35 17.52
C ALA A 491 2.87 28.27 18.39
N PRO A 492 3.71 29.33 18.37
CA PRO A 492 4.74 29.53 19.38
C PRO A 492 4.16 29.51 20.80
N THR A 493 4.99 29.23 21.81
CA THR A 493 4.53 29.18 23.21
C THR A 493 4.22 30.55 23.81
N ALA A 494 4.74 31.62 23.20
CA ALA A 494 4.47 33.00 23.57
C ALA A 494 4.41 33.91 22.34
N ALA A 495 3.69 35.03 22.45
CA ALA A 495 3.65 36.04 21.40
C ALA A 495 5.06 36.57 21.07
N GLY A 496 5.43 36.57 19.79
CA GLY A 496 6.76 36.98 19.33
C GLY A 496 7.86 35.94 19.53
N ALA A 497 7.57 34.77 20.10
CA ALA A 497 8.51 33.66 20.14
C ALA A 497 8.61 32.96 18.77
N SER A 498 9.72 32.25 18.57
CA SER A 498 10.01 31.46 17.37
C SER A 498 10.18 29.99 17.72
N ASP A 499 9.33 29.46 18.60
CA ASP A 499 9.30 28.05 19.02
C ASP A 499 8.02 27.33 18.56
N GLY A 500 7.34 27.89 17.55
CA GLY A 500 6.26 27.23 16.83
C GLY A 500 6.78 26.09 15.96
N GLU A 501 5.86 25.25 15.48
CA GLU A 501 6.20 24.01 14.76
C GLU A 501 5.23 23.74 13.62
N ILE A 502 5.65 22.93 12.65
CA ILE A 502 4.76 22.25 11.71
C ILE A 502 4.88 20.74 11.98
N LEU A 503 3.81 20.16 12.52
CA LEU A 503 3.67 18.72 12.76
C LEU A 503 3.35 17.97 11.47
N GLY A 504 3.56 16.65 11.47
CA GLY A 504 3.31 15.77 10.32
C GLY A 504 4.45 15.72 9.30
N ALA A 505 5.56 16.40 9.56
CA ALA A 505 6.75 16.41 8.71
C ALA A 505 7.69 15.21 8.93
N THR A 506 7.62 14.56 10.11
CA THR A 506 8.50 13.45 10.46
C THR A 506 8.42 12.30 9.46
N GLY A 507 9.57 11.79 9.02
CA GLY A 507 9.67 10.74 8.00
C GLY A 507 9.45 11.21 6.56
N LYS A 508 9.05 12.47 6.34
CA LYS A 508 8.89 13.07 5.00
C LYS A 508 10.12 13.89 4.64
N LEU A 509 10.69 13.66 3.45
CA LEU A 509 11.83 14.45 2.95
C LEU A 509 11.38 15.83 2.44
N LEU A 510 10.94 16.69 3.37
CA LEU A 510 10.38 18.01 3.06
C LEU A 510 11.44 19.11 3.09
N GLU A 511 11.15 20.19 2.39
CA GLU A 511 11.78 21.49 2.57
C GLU A 511 10.72 22.57 2.78
N TYR A 512 11.09 23.63 3.49
CA TYR A 512 10.18 24.71 3.83
C TYR A 512 10.85 26.08 3.76
N LYS A 513 10.05 27.13 3.57
CA LYS A 513 10.44 28.53 3.70
C LYS A 513 9.24 29.35 4.17
N ALA A 514 9.47 30.57 4.66
CA ALA A 514 8.38 31.54 4.78
C ALA A 514 7.74 31.77 3.40
N GLU A 515 6.41 31.92 3.35
CA GLU A 515 5.66 31.94 2.09
C GLU A 515 6.14 33.04 1.12
N ASP A 516 6.49 34.20 1.66
CA ASP A 516 6.99 35.39 0.96
C ASP A 516 8.50 35.40 0.70
N ALA A 517 9.25 34.43 1.25
CA ALA A 517 10.69 34.32 1.04
C ALA A 517 11.03 33.86 -0.39
N PRO A 518 12.22 34.20 -0.94
CA PRO A 518 12.64 33.75 -2.26
C PRO A 518 12.84 32.23 -2.31
N GLU A 519 12.82 31.66 -3.52
CA GLU A 519 13.03 30.22 -3.77
C GLU A 519 14.34 29.67 -3.13
N SER A 520 15.40 30.48 -3.11
CA SER A 520 16.68 30.11 -2.49
C SER A 520 16.63 29.99 -0.96
N ALA A 521 15.52 30.36 -0.32
CA ALA A 521 15.35 30.32 1.12
C ALA A 521 14.76 29.00 1.64
N TYR A 522 14.43 28.04 0.75
CA TYR A 522 14.03 26.70 1.16
C TYR A 522 15.13 26.03 2.00
N GLN A 523 14.72 25.45 3.12
CA GLN A 523 15.56 24.70 4.04
C GLN A 523 15.03 23.29 4.18
N ALA A 524 15.90 22.29 4.12
CA ALA A 524 15.53 20.90 4.26
C ALA A 524 15.20 20.55 5.71
N SER A 525 14.09 19.84 5.91
CA SER A 525 13.73 19.20 7.19
C SER A 525 14.42 17.84 7.36
N ASN A 526 14.83 17.19 6.26
CA ASN A 526 15.48 15.87 6.25
C ASN A 526 14.71 14.75 7.00
N GLY A 527 13.38 14.81 7.01
CA GLY A 527 12.56 13.83 7.74
C GLY A 527 12.41 14.13 9.23
N GLU A 528 12.94 15.25 9.72
CA GLU A 528 12.77 15.72 11.09
C GLU A 528 11.53 16.62 11.23
N PRO A 529 10.97 16.78 12.44
CA PRO A 529 9.93 17.77 12.69
C PRO A 529 10.41 19.18 12.33
N ILE A 530 9.54 19.98 11.70
CA ILE A 530 9.85 21.37 11.40
C ILE A 530 9.55 22.19 12.65
N LYS A 531 10.60 22.62 13.36
CA LYS A 531 10.49 23.36 14.62
C LYS A 531 11.10 24.77 14.50
N ASN A 532 11.00 25.52 15.59
CA ASN A 532 11.59 26.86 15.75
C ASN A 532 11.06 27.90 14.76
N LEU A 533 9.74 27.87 14.52
CA LEU A 533 9.06 28.78 13.61
C LEU A 533 8.43 29.94 14.36
N ALA A 534 8.51 31.13 13.79
CA ALA A 534 7.64 32.23 14.17
C ALA A 534 6.23 31.97 13.64
N ALA A 535 5.22 32.63 14.21
CA ALA A 535 3.89 32.59 13.65
C ALA A 535 3.85 33.29 12.27
N GLY A 536 3.21 32.66 11.29
CA GLY A 536 3.20 33.09 9.89
C GLY A 536 2.80 31.98 8.92
N SER A 537 2.81 32.27 7.62
CA SER A 537 2.58 31.28 6.57
C SER A 537 3.89 30.76 6.01
N TYR A 538 3.95 29.45 5.78
CA TYR A 538 5.11 28.74 5.28
C TYR A 538 4.75 27.93 4.05
N SER A 539 5.56 28.02 3.00
CA SER A 539 5.49 27.08 1.87
C SER A 539 6.27 25.82 2.24
N VAL A 540 5.62 24.67 2.17
CA VAL A 540 6.21 23.35 2.46
C VAL A 540 6.04 22.45 1.25
N ARG A 541 7.10 21.76 0.83
CA ARG A 541 7.05 20.82 -0.30
C ARG A 541 7.99 19.65 -0.10
N TYR A 542 7.83 18.62 -0.91
CA TYR A 542 8.87 17.60 -1.02
C TYR A 542 10.10 18.17 -1.71
N ALA A 543 11.26 17.98 -1.10
CA ALA A 543 12.54 18.37 -1.66
C ALA A 543 12.84 17.57 -2.94
N ALA A 544 13.73 18.12 -3.77
CA ALA A 544 14.33 17.35 -4.84
C ALA A 544 15.01 16.10 -4.26
N LYS A 545 14.86 14.96 -4.93
CA LYS A 545 15.41 13.67 -4.46
C LYS A 545 16.11 12.93 -5.57
N ASN A 546 17.00 12.00 -5.21
CA ASN A 546 17.60 11.09 -6.17
C ASN A 546 16.75 9.82 -6.27
N GLY A 547 16.30 9.51 -7.49
CA GLY A 547 15.99 8.14 -7.88
C GLY A 547 17.29 7.37 -8.10
N TYR A 548 17.21 6.04 -8.00
CA TYR A 548 18.37 5.17 -8.18
C TYR A 548 18.20 4.35 -9.44
N GLN A 549 19.27 4.29 -10.22
CA GLN A 549 19.34 3.62 -11.50
C GLN A 549 20.35 2.49 -11.45
N GLY A 550 20.07 1.44 -12.23
CA GLY A 550 20.94 0.27 -12.30
C GLY A 550 22.34 0.64 -12.78
N PRO A 551 23.36 -0.15 -12.41
CA PRO A 551 24.72 0.06 -12.88
C PRO A 551 24.79 0.07 -14.42
N VAL A 552 25.47 1.07 -14.96
CA VAL A 552 25.75 1.16 -16.40
C VAL A 552 26.91 0.24 -16.76
N THR A 553 26.61 -0.81 -17.52
CA THR A 553 27.61 -1.76 -18.02
C THR A 553 28.56 -1.05 -18.98
N THR A 554 29.76 -0.71 -18.53
CA THR A 554 30.91 -0.66 -19.45
C THR A 554 31.51 -2.06 -19.56
N PRO A 555 32.07 -2.46 -20.72
CA PRO A 555 32.68 -3.79 -20.92
C PRO A 555 33.85 -4.16 -19.98
N GLU A 556 34.25 -3.27 -19.07
CA GLU A 556 35.35 -3.46 -18.12
C GLU A 556 34.85 -4.06 -16.80
N LYS A 557 34.95 -5.40 -16.70
CA LYS A 557 35.11 -6.33 -15.54
C LYS A 557 34.70 -5.99 -14.09
N LEU A 558 34.02 -4.88 -13.75
CA LEU A 558 33.47 -4.64 -12.41
C LEU A 558 32.08 -3.94 -12.49
N PRO A 559 31.11 -4.30 -11.64
CA PRO A 559 29.88 -3.53 -11.52
C PRO A 559 30.20 -2.11 -11.01
N LYS A 560 29.70 -1.08 -11.71
CA LYS A 560 29.70 0.30 -11.19
C LYS A 560 28.66 0.42 -10.08
N ALA A 561 28.78 1.42 -9.22
CA ALA A 561 27.70 1.75 -8.28
C ALA A 561 26.42 2.14 -9.07
N PRO A 562 25.21 1.88 -8.53
CA PRO A 562 23.97 2.45 -9.05
C PRO A 562 24.15 3.96 -9.25
N ALA A 563 23.78 4.45 -10.42
CA ALA A 563 23.81 5.88 -10.68
C ALA A 563 22.54 6.53 -10.14
N THR A 564 22.58 7.82 -9.84
CA THR A 564 21.41 8.56 -9.36
C THR A 564 20.77 9.35 -10.50
N ALA A 565 19.43 9.37 -10.54
CA ALA A 565 18.66 10.28 -11.36
C ALA A 565 17.91 11.28 -10.48
N ALA A 566 18.24 12.56 -10.59
CA ALA A 566 17.57 13.60 -9.81
C ALA A 566 16.10 13.74 -10.23
N TYR A 567 15.21 13.93 -9.27
CA TYR A 567 13.81 14.31 -9.41
C TYR A 567 13.64 15.69 -8.81
N GLU A 568 12.90 16.55 -9.50
CA GLU A 568 12.68 17.93 -9.07
C GLU A 568 11.84 17.97 -7.78
N ALA A 569 11.92 19.12 -7.10
CA ALA A 569 11.05 19.40 -5.97
C ALA A 569 9.58 19.34 -6.40
N GLY A 570 8.72 18.86 -5.50
CA GLY A 570 7.27 18.79 -5.75
C GLY A 570 6.60 20.16 -5.68
N GLN A 571 5.30 20.19 -5.97
CA GLN A 571 4.47 21.35 -5.68
C GLN A 571 4.42 21.65 -4.17
N ALA A 572 4.43 22.93 -3.81
CA ALA A 572 4.30 23.38 -2.43
C ALA A 572 2.85 23.52 -1.96
N VAL A 573 2.66 23.30 -0.66
CA VAL A 573 1.44 23.60 0.09
C VAL A 573 1.73 24.72 1.08
N THR A 574 0.76 25.60 1.33
CA THR A 574 0.88 26.65 2.35
C THR A 574 0.37 26.12 3.68
N ILE A 575 1.23 26.18 4.71
CA ILE A 575 0.91 25.82 6.09
C ILE A 575 0.99 27.07 6.95
N THR A 576 -0.08 27.37 7.69
CA THR A 576 -0.10 28.49 8.63
C THR A 576 0.32 28.01 10.02
N VAL A 577 1.39 28.60 10.55
CA VAL A 577 1.74 28.56 11.96
C VAL A 577 0.96 29.69 12.65
N PRO A 578 -0.06 29.38 13.46
CA PRO A 578 -0.93 30.39 14.02
C PRO A 578 -0.20 31.29 15.02
N GLN A 579 -0.73 32.50 15.22
CA GLN A 579 -0.30 33.36 16.32
C GLN A 579 -0.68 32.71 17.65
N THR A 580 0.15 32.86 18.67
CA THR A 580 -0.16 32.39 20.02
C THR A 580 -1.38 33.11 20.56
N SER A 581 -2.53 32.45 20.62
CA SER A 581 -3.62 32.89 21.50
C SER A 581 -3.25 32.43 22.91
N ALA A 582 -2.67 33.31 23.71
CA ALA A 582 -2.36 32.99 25.10
C ALA A 582 -3.66 32.56 25.81
N ALA A 583 -3.80 31.26 26.11
CA ALA A 583 -4.56 30.85 27.28
C ALA A 583 -3.67 31.21 28.48
N ALA A 584 -3.63 32.51 28.81
CA ALA A 584 -2.95 32.96 30.00
C ALA A 584 -3.80 32.52 31.19
N PHE A 585 -3.53 31.31 31.68
CA PHE A 585 -4.15 30.86 32.92
C PHE A 585 -3.66 31.76 34.05
N GLU A 586 -4.58 32.36 34.80
CA GLU A 586 -4.26 33.33 35.85
C GLU A 586 -3.43 32.70 36.97
N ASP A 587 -3.53 31.39 37.16
CA ASP A 587 -2.81 30.60 38.16
C ASP A 587 -1.51 29.95 37.63
N VAL A 588 -1.06 30.33 36.43
CA VAL A 588 0.22 29.91 35.86
C VAL A 588 1.13 31.13 35.69
N ALA A 589 1.82 31.48 36.78
CA ALA A 589 2.79 32.57 36.75
C ALA A 589 3.93 32.27 35.77
N ALA A 590 4.36 33.27 34.99
CA ALA A 590 5.41 33.11 33.98
C ALA A 590 6.73 32.53 34.53
N SER A 591 7.04 32.80 35.80
CA SER A 591 8.23 32.30 36.51
C SER A 591 8.07 30.91 37.13
N ALA A 592 6.89 30.30 37.08
CA ALA A 592 6.65 28.97 37.64
C ALA A 592 7.40 27.90 36.82
N TRP A 593 7.96 26.90 37.51
CA TRP A 593 8.76 25.83 36.87
C TRP A 593 7.98 25.03 35.81
N TYR A 594 6.66 24.96 35.93
CA TYR A 594 5.76 24.28 34.98
C TYR A 594 5.18 25.20 33.91
N SER A 595 5.42 26.52 33.96
CA SER A 595 4.81 27.51 33.06
C SER A 595 5.04 27.16 31.58
N GLN A 596 6.28 26.86 31.23
CA GLN A 596 6.66 26.47 29.87
C GLN A 596 5.94 25.20 29.41
N ALA A 597 5.89 24.18 30.28
CA ALA A 597 5.23 22.92 29.98
C ALA A 597 3.72 23.11 29.74
N VAL A 598 3.05 23.89 30.59
CA VAL A 598 1.61 24.16 30.45
C VAL A 598 1.33 24.91 29.15
N ASN A 599 2.09 25.97 28.86
CA ASN A 599 1.89 26.77 27.65
C ASN A 599 2.16 25.94 26.39
N TYR A 600 3.23 25.13 26.39
CA TYR A 600 3.57 24.25 25.28
C TYR A 600 2.45 23.25 24.95
N LEU A 601 1.90 22.58 25.98
CA LEU A 601 0.83 21.61 25.81
C LEU A 601 -0.51 22.27 25.47
N SER A 602 -0.78 23.45 26.02
CA SER A 602 -2.03 24.18 25.73
C SER A 602 -2.05 24.69 24.29
N ALA A 603 -0.93 25.22 23.78
CA ALA A 603 -0.81 25.67 22.40
C ALA A 603 -0.99 24.52 21.39
N ARG A 604 -0.74 23.27 21.81
CA ARG A 604 -0.93 22.04 21.03
C ARG A 604 -2.30 21.39 21.23
N GLY A 605 -3.19 22.01 22.01
CA GLY A 605 -4.51 21.44 22.33
C GLY A 605 -4.47 20.16 23.17
N ILE A 606 -3.29 19.80 23.70
CA ILE A 606 -3.08 18.59 24.49
C ILE A 606 -3.74 18.75 25.86
N THR A 607 -3.58 19.93 26.46
CA THR A 607 -4.19 20.27 27.74
C THR A 607 -5.03 21.54 27.63
N GLY A 608 -6.00 21.67 28.53
CA GLY A 608 -6.82 22.87 28.70
C GLY A 608 -6.97 23.20 30.18
N GLY A 609 -7.62 24.33 30.47
CA GLY A 609 -7.93 24.72 31.83
C GLY A 609 -8.93 23.80 32.51
N THR A 610 -8.96 23.85 33.84
CA THR A 610 -10.11 23.32 34.61
C THR A 610 -11.34 24.22 34.45
N ASP A 611 -11.12 25.48 34.08
CA ASP A 611 -12.12 26.40 33.57
C ASP A 611 -11.51 27.31 32.49
N ALA A 612 -12.19 28.41 32.14
CA ALA A 612 -11.76 29.34 31.10
C ALA A 612 -10.47 30.13 31.45
N THR A 613 -10.16 30.32 32.74
CA THR A 613 -9.06 31.17 33.21
C THR A 613 -8.06 30.45 34.13
N HIS A 614 -8.33 29.23 34.59
CA HIS A 614 -7.45 28.48 35.50
C HIS A 614 -6.98 27.15 34.91
N PHE A 615 -5.70 26.84 35.12
CA PHE A 615 -5.13 25.53 34.84
C PHE A 615 -5.26 24.56 36.01
N SER A 616 -5.28 25.08 37.24
CA SER A 616 -5.20 24.33 38.51
C SER A 616 -3.96 23.43 38.61
N PRO A 617 -2.74 23.99 38.59
CA PRO A 617 -1.49 23.22 38.49
C PRO A 617 -1.27 22.22 39.63
N ASN A 618 -1.80 22.53 40.82
CA ASN A 618 -1.64 21.71 42.02
C ASN A 618 -2.77 20.67 42.22
N ALA A 619 -3.81 20.68 41.39
CA ALA A 619 -4.87 19.69 41.51
C ALA A 619 -4.37 18.30 41.13
N GLU A 620 -4.82 17.28 41.88
CA GLU A 620 -4.53 15.89 41.58
C GLU A 620 -5.13 15.49 40.23
N LEU A 621 -4.36 14.72 39.46
CA LEU A 621 -4.78 14.23 38.16
C LEU A 621 -5.37 12.83 38.30
N THR A 622 -6.53 12.58 37.69
CA THR A 622 -7.13 11.24 37.65
C THR A 622 -6.54 10.39 36.52
N ARG A 623 -6.66 9.07 36.63
CA ARG A 623 -6.23 8.12 35.59
C ARG A 623 -6.89 8.39 34.24
N GLY A 624 -8.19 8.68 34.24
CA GLY A 624 -8.96 9.02 33.04
C GLY A 624 -8.49 10.34 32.41
N ALA A 625 -8.23 11.37 33.23
CA ALA A 625 -7.70 12.64 32.75
C ALA A 625 -6.31 12.48 32.12
N PHE A 626 -5.44 11.67 32.73
CA PHE A 626 -4.11 11.41 32.19
C PHE A 626 -4.17 10.67 30.84
N ILE A 627 -5.06 9.70 30.67
CA ILE A 627 -5.26 9.01 29.38
C ILE A 627 -5.61 10.00 28.26
N VAL A 628 -6.48 10.98 28.54
CA VAL A 628 -6.84 12.01 27.56
C VAL A 628 -5.62 12.85 27.18
N LEU A 629 -4.86 13.35 28.17
CA LEU A 629 -3.64 14.13 27.89
C LEU A 629 -2.61 13.31 27.09
N LEU A 630 -2.42 12.04 27.47
CA LEU A 630 -1.45 11.15 26.85
C LEU A 630 -1.81 10.83 25.40
N LEU A 631 -3.06 10.45 25.12
CA LEU A 631 -3.46 10.11 23.75
C LEU A 631 -3.48 11.33 22.84
N LYS A 632 -3.93 12.49 23.34
CA LYS A 632 -3.82 13.76 22.61
C LYS A 632 -2.37 14.13 22.29
N ALA A 633 -1.45 13.93 23.23
CA ALA A 633 -0.02 14.19 23.02
C ALA A 633 0.56 13.38 21.86
N TYR A 634 0.00 12.21 21.57
CA TYR A 634 0.42 11.30 20.50
C TYR A 634 -0.51 11.30 19.28
N GLY A 635 -1.46 12.24 19.21
CA GLY A 635 -2.40 12.33 18.08
C GLY A 635 -3.30 11.09 17.94
N VAL A 636 -3.52 10.34 19.02
CA VAL A 636 -4.42 9.18 19.00
C VAL A 636 -5.84 9.69 19.22
N GLU A 637 -6.67 9.53 18.19
CA GLU A 637 -8.07 9.89 18.22
C GLU A 637 -8.89 9.00 19.17
N GLU A 638 -9.99 9.55 19.69
CA GLU A 638 -10.91 8.77 20.49
C GLU A 638 -11.63 7.71 19.65
N ALA A 639 -11.95 6.56 20.24
CA ALA A 639 -12.70 5.53 19.55
C ALA A 639 -14.15 5.98 19.29
N ALA A 640 -14.75 5.49 18.20
CA ALA A 640 -16.14 5.75 17.86
C ALA A 640 -17.10 5.38 19.00
N ALA A 641 -18.22 6.10 19.09
CA ALA A 641 -19.24 5.85 20.11
C ALA A 641 -19.71 4.39 20.08
N GLY A 642 -19.77 3.75 21.26
CA GLY A 642 -20.17 2.34 21.40
C GLY A 642 -19.03 1.31 21.25
N ALA A 643 -17.78 1.75 21.10
CA ALA A 643 -16.62 0.86 21.12
C ALA A 643 -16.49 0.07 22.44
N ASP A 644 -15.92 -1.14 22.37
CA ASP A 644 -15.65 -1.97 23.56
C ASP A 644 -14.78 -1.23 24.59
N ASN A 645 -15.11 -1.37 25.88
CA ASN A 645 -14.51 -0.58 26.95
C ASN A 645 -14.46 -1.34 28.30
N PHE A 646 -13.91 -0.70 29.33
CA PHE A 646 -13.94 -1.20 30.71
C PHE A 646 -15.33 -1.05 31.32
N VAL A 647 -15.68 -1.93 32.25
CA VAL A 647 -17.03 -1.95 32.86
C VAL A 647 -17.34 -0.69 33.66
N ASP A 648 -16.32 0.08 34.05
CA ASP A 648 -16.40 1.33 34.80
C ASP A 648 -16.03 2.57 33.98
N ALA A 649 -15.96 2.46 32.65
CA ALA A 649 -15.62 3.57 31.77
C ALA A 649 -16.66 4.71 31.77
N GLY A 650 -17.91 4.39 32.12
CA GLY A 650 -19.01 5.37 32.18
C GLY A 650 -19.24 6.13 30.87
N SER A 651 -19.89 7.29 30.98
CA SER A 651 -20.11 8.24 29.88
C SER A 651 -19.55 9.60 30.27
N ALA A 652 -18.25 9.80 30.02
CA ALA A 652 -17.50 11.00 30.37
C ALA A 652 -16.55 11.40 29.23
N TYR A 653 -15.92 12.58 29.36
CA TYR A 653 -15.00 13.12 28.35
C TYR A 653 -13.78 12.23 28.04
N TYR A 654 -13.46 11.26 28.90
CA TYR A 654 -12.38 10.30 28.69
C TYR A 654 -12.86 8.98 28.07
N THR A 655 -14.17 8.74 27.91
CA THR A 655 -14.69 7.41 27.57
C THR A 655 -14.20 6.92 26.21
N GLY A 656 -14.24 7.75 25.16
CA GLY A 656 -13.77 7.39 23.83
C GLY A 656 -12.25 7.17 23.77
N TYR A 657 -11.49 8.04 24.45
CA TYR A 657 -10.04 7.88 24.63
C TYR A 657 -9.67 6.61 25.41
N LEU A 658 -10.43 6.26 26.45
CA LEU A 658 -10.20 5.05 27.24
C LEU A 658 -10.48 3.78 26.42
N ALA A 659 -11.50 3.80 25.55
CA ALA A 659 -11.75 2.70 24.60
C ALA A 659 -10.59 2.55 23.60
N ALA A 660 -10.10 3.66 23.03
CA ALA A 660 -8.92 3.63 22.16
C ALA A 660 -7.69 3.06 22.88
N ALA A 661 -7.42 3.51 24.12
CA ALA A 661 -6.33 2.98 24.93
C ALA A 661 -6.47 1.48 25.20
N LYS A 662 -7.69 0.97 25.39
CA LYS A 662 -7.96 -0.47 25.59
C LYS A 662 -7.66 -1.26 24.32
N GLN A 663 -8.17 -0.80 23.17
CA GLN A 663 -7.94 -1.45 21.86
C GLN A 663 -6.45 -1.52 21.49
N LEU A 664 -5.71 -0.47 21.82
CA LEU A 664 -4.26 -0.38 21.58
C LEU A 664 -3.41 -1.11 22.64
N GLY A 665 -4.03 -1.71 23.66
CA GLY A 665 -3.33 -2.39 24.75
C GLY A 665 -2.55 -1.46 25.70
N ILE A 666 -2.78 -0.15 25.61
CA ILE A 666 -2.14 0.87 26.46
C ILE A 666 -2.73 0.81 27.87
N ALA A 667 -4.06 0.86 27.95
CA ALA A 667 -4.80 0.70 29.19
C ALA A 667 -5.13 -0.77 29.41
N THR A 668 -4.77 -1.28 30.59
CA THR A 668 -5.16 -2.62 31.05
C THR A 668 -6.04 -2.46 32.28
N GLY A 669 -7.13 -3.23 32.34
CA GLY A 669 -7.99 -3.28 33.51
C GLY A 669 -7.46 -4.24 34.57
N ASP A 670 -8.13 -4.29 35.71
CA ASP A 670 -7.97 -5.38 36.68
C ASP A 670 -8.66 -6.66 36.20
N SER A 671 -8.68 -7.69 37.07
CA SER A 671 -9.32 -8.99 36.78
C SER A 671 -10.82 -8.89 36.49
N ASP A 672 -11.47 -7.80 36.91
CA ASP A 672 -12.91 -7.56 36.73
C ASP A 672 -13.17 -6.61 35.54
N ASN A 673 -12.17 -6.39 34.69
CA ASN A 673 -12.22 -5.47 33.54
C ASN A 673 -12.57 -4.02 33.96
N ARG A 674 -12.04 -3.55 35.10
CA ARG A 674 -12.16 -2.14 35.57
C ARG A 674 -10.86 -1.37 35.41
N PHE A 675 -10.95 -0.09 35.06
CA PHE A 675 -9.79 0.79 34.90
C PHE A 675 -9.61 1.80 36.05
N ASN A 676 -10.67 2.10 36.79
CA ASN A 676 -10.78 3.11 37.84
C ASN A 676 -10.44 4.53 37.35
N PRO A 677 -11.14 5.06 36.33
CA PRO A 677 -10.75 6.32 35.67
C PRO A 677 -10.82 7.57 36.56
N ASN A 678 -11.62 7.55 37.62
CA ASN A 678 -11.78 8.68 38.54
C ASN A 678 -10.79 8.67 39.72
N GLN A 679 -9.97 7.61 39.85
CA GLN A 679 -8.95 7.53 40.88
C GLN A 679 -7.75 8.43 40.53
N SER A 680 -7.19 9.13 41.52
CA SER A 680 -5.96 9.89 41.36
C SER A 680 -4.80 8.97 40.94
N ILE A 681 -4.02 9.39 39.94
CA ILE A 681 -2.96 8.57 39.35
C ILE A 681 -1.65 8.70 40.14
N THR A 682 -1.04 7.57 40.48
CA THR A 682 0.31 7.56 41.07
C THR A 682 1.38 7.72 39.98
N ARG A 683 2.58 8.19 40.34
CA ARG A 683 3.67 8.40 39.38
C ARG A 683 4.05 7.11 38.64
N GLU A 684 4.13 5.98 39.34
CA GLU A 684 4.44 4.69 38.70
C GLU A 684 3.35 4.21 37.73
N GLN A 685 2.07 4.52 38.01
CA GLN A 685 0.98 4.23 37.07
C GLN A 685 1.05 5.13 35.84
N LEU A 686 1.33 6.43 36.03
CA LEU A 686 1.55 7.39 34.95
C LEU A 686 2.68 6.91 34.03
N PHE A 687 3.82 6.52 34.60
CA PHE A 687 4.98 6.02 33.86
C PHE A 687 4.67 4.72 33.12
N THR A 688 3.87 3.83 33.71
CA THR A 688 3.46 2.58 33.07
C THR A 688 2.58 2.83 31.84
N LEU A 689 1.59 3.71 31.95
CA LEU A 689 0.75 4.09 30.81
C LEU A 689 1.57 4.77 29.72
N LEU A 690 2.45 5.68 30.10
CA LEU A 690 3.35 6.36 29.17
C LEU A 690 4.26 5.37 28.42
N TYR A 691 4.93 4.47 29.14
CA TYR A 691 5.79 3.44 28.55
C TYR A 691 5.04 2.56 27.56
N ARG A 692 3.81 2.13 27.89
CA ARG A 692 3.00 1.31 26.98
C ARG A 692 2.60 2.07 25.73
N THR A 693 2.21 3.34 25.85
CA THR A 693 1.96 4.19 24.67
C THR A 693 3.19 4.25 23.77
N LEU A 694 4.36 4.58 24.34
CA LEU A 694 5.60 4.64 23.59
C LEU A 694 5.96 3.31 22.93
N LYS A 695 5.78 2.19 23.64
CA LYS A 695 6.03 0.84 23.10
C LYS A 695 5.06 0.48 21.98
N THR A 696 3.78 0.77 22.14
CA THR A 696 2.74 0.50 21.12
C THR A 696 2.98 1.32 19.85
N LEU A 697 3.51 2.54 20.00
CA LEU A 697 3.81 3.42 18.87
C LEU A 697 5.23 3.23 18.29
N ASP A 698 6.00 2.26 18.80
CA ASP A 698 7.41 2.02 18.45
C ASP A 698 8.29 3.28 18.61
N GLN A 699 8.03 4.05 19.67
CA GLN A 699 8.68 5.32 20.00
C GLN A 699 9.41 5.26 21.35
N LEU A 700 9.71 4.06 21.85
CA LEU A 700 10.47 3.91 23.07
C LEU A 700 11.89 4.48 22.88
N PRO A 701 12.34 5.46 23.68
CA PRO A 701 13.66 6.05 23.48
C PRO A 701 14.76 5.03 23.72
N ALA A 702 15.80 5.07 22.88
CA ALA A 702 17.03 4.35 23.16
C ALA A 702 17.70 4.89 24.44
N PRO A 703 18.44 4.05 25.18
CA PRO A 703 19.22 4.50 26.33
C PRO A 703 20.15 5.65 25.95
N SER A 704 19.99 6.80 26.61
CA SER A 704 20.69 8.05 26.28
C SER A 704 21.45 8.64 27.47
N THR A 705 21.26 8.08 28.67
CA THR A 705 21.93 8.52 29.89
C THR A 705 22.64 7.36 30.59
N GLN A 706 23.61 7.68 31.45
CA GLN A 706 24.22 6.70 32.36
C GLN A 706 23.35 6.43 33.61
N ALA A 707 22.26 7.18 33.79
CA ALA A 707 21.36 6.99 34.93
C ALA A 707 20.58 5.68 34.76
N THR A 708 20.47 4.93 35.85
CA THR A 708 19.68 3.71 35.92
C THR A 708 18.67 3.85 37.04
N LEU A 709 17.73 2.91 37.15
CA LEU A 709 16.78 2.92 38.26
C LEU A 709 17.49 2.95 39.63
N ALA A 710 18.66 2.30 39.75
CA ALA A 710 19.47 2.30 40.96
C ALA A 710 20.09 3.68 41.32
N SER A 711 20.03 4.66 40.43
CA SER A 711 20.49 6.03 40.69
C SER A 711 19.57 6.81 41.64
N PHE A 712 18.38 6.29 41.96
CA PHE A 712 17.38 6.95 42.80
C PHE A 712 17.24 6.27 44.17
N GLY A 713 17.23 7.07 45.24
CA GLY A 713 17.23 6.58 46.62
C GLY A 713 15.94 5.85 47.05
N ASP A 714 14.89 5.93 46.26
CA ASP A 714 13.58 5.30 46.47
C ASP A 714 13.20 4.27 45.39
N ALA A 715 14.19 3.80 44.63
CA ALA A 715 14.02 2.79 43.59
C ALA A 715 13.35 1.49 44.09
N ASN A 716 13.56 1.15 45.36
CA ASN A 716 12.95 -0.02 46.01
C ASN A 716 11.43 0.13 46.24
N LEU A 717 10.88 1.34 46.14
CA LEU A 717 9.44 1.59 46.26
C LEU A 717 8.67 1.41 44.95
N VAL A 718 9.36 1.21 43.82
CA VAL A 718 8.73 0.97 42.52
C VAL A 718 8.07 -0.41 42.51
N ALA A 719 6.76 -0.45 42.26
CA ALA A 719 6.01 -1.70 42.16
C ALA A 719 6.54 -2.59 41.03
N GLY A 720 6.46 -3.92 41.21
CA GLY A 720 7.00 -4.88 40.25
C GLY A 720 6.49 -4.69 38.81
N TYR A 721 5.22 -4.35 38.65
CA TYR A 721 4.61 -4.11 37.33
C TYR A 721 5.16 -2.85 36.63
N ALA A 722 5.70 -1.89 37.39
CA ALA A 722 6.17 -0.61 36.87
C ALA A 722 7.68 -0.59 36.62
N LYS A 723 8.43 -1.59 37.08
CA LYS A 723 9.91 -1.59 37.02
C LYS A 723 10.44 -1.40 35.60
N GLU A 724 9.97 -2.21 34.64
CA GLU A 724 10.39 -2.13 33.24
C GLU A 724 10.12 -0.74 32.66
N ALA A 725 8.92 -0.20 32.93
CA ALA A 725 8.53 1.12 32.45
C ALA A 725 9.44 2.22 33.01
N VAL A 726 9.66 2.23 34.34
CA VAL A 726 10.48 3.25 34.98
C VAL A 726 11.94 3.14 34.54
N GLU A 727 12.49 1.93 34.43
CA GLU A 727 13.87 1.70 34.01
C GLU A 727 14.11 2.15 32.57
N ALA A 728 13.20 1.85 31.65
CA ALA A 728 13.26 2.32 30.27
C ALA A 728 13.19 3.85 30.19
N LEU A 729 12.28 4.48 30.93
CA LEU A 729 12.10 5.94 30.90
C LEU A 729 13.25 6.70 31.59
N VAL A 730 13.87 6.12 32.62
CA VAL A 730 15.09 6.68 33.25
C VAL A 730 16.28 6.58 32.30
N SER A 731 16.54 5.39 31.76
CA SER A 731 17.71 5.17 30.88
C SER A 731 17.61 5.97 29.59
N GLY A 732 16.39 6.12 29.04
CA GLY A 732 16.08 7.03 27.93
C GLY A 732 16.14 8.52 28.28
N GLY A 733 16.37 8.87 29.56
CA GLY A 733 16.52 10.25 30.03
C GLY A 733 15.22 11.04 30.10
N ILE A 734 14.06 10.39 30.10
CA ILE A 734 12.75 11.03 30.26
C ILE A 734 12.50 11.36 31.74
N LEU A 735 12.85 10.43 32.64
CA LEU A 735 12.70 10.61 34.08
C LEU A 735 14.02 11.02 34.72
N THR A 736 14.10 12.27 35.15
CA THR A 736 15.28 12.82 35.85
C THR A 736 15.15 12.79 37.37
N GLY A 737 13.93 12.52 37.88
CA GLY A 737 13.60 12.63 39.30
C GLY A 737 13.74 14.05 39.86
N SER A 738 13.60 14.17 41.18
CA SER A 738 13.79 15.40 41.95
C SER A 738 14.42 15.02 43.29
N ASP A 739 15.46 15.76 43.71
CA ASP A 739 16.22 15.50 44.94
C ASP A 739 16.70 14.04 45.07
N GLY A 740 17.12 13.45 43.95
CA GLY A 740 17.59 12.06 43.88
C GLY A 740 16.50 10.99 44.05
N LYS A 741 15.22 11.35 43.88
CA LYS A 741 14.06 10.46 44.06
C LYS A 741 13.09 10.49 42.87
N LEU A 742 12.34 9.40 42.68
CA LEU A 742 11.28 9.26 41.67
C LEU A 742 9.87 9.46 42.23
N ASN A 743 9.70 9.23 43.53
CA ASN A 743 8.46 9.21 44.31
C ASN A 743 7.35 8.31 43.67
N PRO A 744 7.62 7.03 43.39
CA PRO A 744 6.76 6.20 42.52
C PRO A 744 5.31 6.07 43.00
N GLN A 745 5.08 6.01 44.30
CA GLN A 745 3.75 5.85 44.90
C GLN A 745 3.02 7.19 45.14
N GLY A 746 3.70 8.32 44.91
CA GLY A 746 3.11 9.64 45.09
C GLY A 746 2.02 9.92 44.04
N VAL A 747 0.97 10.62 44.46
CA VAL A 747 -0.08 11.11 43.57
C VAL A 747 0.47 12.23 42.68
N THR A 748 0.05 12.25 41.41
CA THR A 748 0.56 13.21 40.43
C THR A 748 -0.37 14.42 40.27
N THR A 749 0.20 15.62 40.28
CA THR A 749 -0.56 16.85 39.98
C THR A 749 -0.59 17.15 38.48
N ARG A 750 -1.53 18.02 38.06
CA ARG A 750 -1.63 18.50 36.66
C ARG A 750 -0.33 19.11 36.15
N ALA A 751 0.36 19.94 36.94
CA ALA A 751 1.64 20.53 36.56
C ALA A 751 2.75 19.49 36.37
N GLN A 752 2.81 18.47 37.24
CA GLN A 752 3.81 17.40 37.12
C GLN A 752 3.56 16.54 35.89
N ALA A 753 2.30 16.20 35.59
CA ALA A 753 1.97 15.47 34.37
C ALA A 753 2.29 16.29 33.12
N ALA A 754 1.98 17.60 33.13
CA ALA A 754 2.35 18.50 32.04
C ALA A 754 3.87 18.54 31.81
N GLN A 755 4.66 18.64 32.88
CA GLN A 755 6.13 18.64 32.77
C GLN A 755 6.69 17.34 32.20
N VAL A 756 6.15 16.18 32.61
CA VAL A 756 6.58 14.88 32.07
C VAL A 756 6.29 14.79 30.57
N LEU A 757 5.10 15.19 30.13
CA LEU A 757 4.74 15.21 28.71
C LEU A 757 5.57 16.24 27.93
N TYR A 758 5.84 17.42 28.50
CA TYR A 758 6.70 18.42 27.87
C TYR A 758 8.13 17.91 27.66
N ASN A 759 8.76 17.33 28.70
CA ASN A 759 10.11 16.78 28.58
C ASN A 759 10.24 15.69 27.51
N LEU A 760 9.12 15.04 27.19
CA LEU A 760 9.02 14.00 26.20
C LEU A 760 8.86 14.56 24.78
N LEU A 761 7.94 15.51 24.60
CA LEU A 761 7.61 16.11 23.30
C LEU A 761 8.63 17.15 22.82
N ALA A 762 9.32 17.81 23.75
CA ALA A 762 10.34 18.81 23.44
C ALA A 762 11.70 18.19 23.06
N LYS A 763 11.91 16.91 23.34
CA LYS A 763 13.04 16.13 22.82
C LYS A 763 12.75 15.65 21.41
#